data_AF-A0A5C6BFG5-F1
#
_entry.id   AF-A0A5C6BFG5-F1
#
_cell.length_a   1.000
_cell.length_b   1.000
_cell.length_c   1.000
_cell.angle_alpha   90.00
_cell.angle_beta   90.00
_cell.angle_gamma   90.00
#
_symmetry.space_group_name_H-M   'P 1'
#
loop_
_entity.id
_entity.type
_entity.pdbx_description
1 polymer ?
#
loop_
_entity_poly.entity_id
_entity_poly.type
_entity_poly.pdbx_seq_one_letter_code
_entity_poly.pdbx_strand_id
1 'polypeptide(L)'
;MNRKTQFRRKLIYLAILVVMLIPLYLLGQPAGGGGDGGGRLAQMRDAYDISESDLGEISPASETMKLASLGMRGVAASMLWKKSHEYHVAHEWDRLKATLNNILLLQPHFDKVWEFQAHNLAYNVSTEFDDYRQRYEMVREGTEFLTKGVRQNTKAPRLIWYTGWFYGSKLGTSDEKRQFRRLFADDEVLHKSLLEQGIAIDGPEALGPYRKPDNWLVGRLWLNSGYDLVEAGVPIRRQTPINFYETGPKWRIRFAEAIEKEGVLNDQAREAWQRASEDWRALGNRSVPTTESFTIKLGQIDELLRRRAETVNEIREITGDVYKRAETKMIMSFEPVVQDALMTPPEKRTKSQQSIAEKNQHGIEPNLAQVARDADPSVRAKALQLVEAVNDLDERIIKTEGHRKQINYPYWETLAQAEQEERTVNARRLIYEAKEALSKEGELERAIDLYEESFQQWSEIFDDYPILVIDTSAEDLFDSVRDYMKAIDSDEIPEDFPLKTFVEMMGEYGNVDAAVYEQARTSQREKLEARKQELAEQERQREEELLNEKRDAEEADKDEPEADEEAMETENTEAEESQEVTEPAGPQPGDPQPGDSEPGESDEEGEEDASAASAEMQADADVDAPSPAEAPEKPVVESPPESESDSPKAEDD
;
A
#
# COMPACT_ATOMS: atom_id res chain seq x y z
N MET A 1 8.06 50.62 68.53
CA MET A 1 7.12 49.68 67.85
C MET A 1 6.33 48.93 68.90
N ASN A 2 5.00 49.01 68.87
CA ASN A 2 4.13 48.50 69.94
C ASN A 2 3.90 46.98 69.77
N ARG A 3 4.28 46.15 70.76
CA ARG A 3 4.15 44.68 70.70
C ARG A 3 2.70 44.23 70.44
N LYS A 4 1.72 45.00 70.90
CA LYS A 4 0.29 44.74 70.67
C LYS A 4 -0.11 44.86 69.19
N THR A 5 0.44 45.82 68.45
CA THR A 5 0.14 45.95 67.01
C THR A 5 0.81 44.89 66.16
N GLN A 6 2.01 44.42 66.54
CA GLN A 6 2.65 43.27 65.87
C GLN A 6 1.87 41.97 66.09
N PHE A 7 1.41 41.70 67.32
CA PHE A 7 0.59 40.52 67.63
C PHE A 7 -0.74 40.55 66.87
N ARG A 8 -1.42 41.70 66.83
CA ARG A 8 -2.66 41.88 66.05
C ARG A 8 -2.45 41.64 64.55
N ARG A 9 -1.34 42.11 63.97
CA ARG A 9 -1.00 41.86 62.55
C ARG A 9 -0.75 40.38 62.27
N LYS A 10 -0.03 39.67 63.15
CA LYS A 10 0.18 38.21 63.02
C LYS A 10 -1.13 37.43 63.10
N LEU A 11 -2.04 37.79 64.00
CA LEU A 11 -3.37 37.17 64.08
C LEU A 11 -4.21 37.45 62.83
N ILE A 12 -4.16 38.67 62.28
CA ILE A 12 -4.83 39.01 61.03
C ILE A 12 -4.25 38.19 59.86
N TYR A 13 -2.92 38.08 59.75
CA TYR A 13 -2.30 37.26 58.70
C TYR A 13 -2.62 35.78 58.86
N LEU A 14 -2.66 35.25 60.08
CA LEU A 14 -3.09 33.87 60.34
C LEU A 14 -4.55 33.65 59.92
N ALA A 15 -5.44 34.58 60.27
CA ALA A 15 -6.85 34.51 59.88
C ALA A 15 -7.01 34.56 58.35
N ILE A 16 -6.29 35.46 57.67
CA ILE A 16 -6.26 35.54 56.20
C ILE A 16 -5.73 34.22 55.60
N LEU A 17 -4.66 33.64 56.16
CA LEU A 17 -4.08 32.39 55.69
C LEU A 17 -5.08 31.23 55.83
N VAL A 18 -5.75 31.11 56.98
CA VAL A 18 -6.81 30.11 57.20
C VAL A 18 -7.97 30.30 56.24
N VAL A 19 -8.42 31.55 56.02
CA VAL A 19 -9.48 31.85 55.05
C VAL A 19 -9.06 31.51 53.62
N MET A 20 -7.80 31.75 53.24
CA MET A 20 -7.27 31.35 51.92
C MET A 20 -7.08 29.83 51.77
N LEU A 21 -6.84 29.10 52.86
CA LEU A 21 -6.73 27.63 52.83
C LEU A 21 -8.08 26.95 52.56
N ILE A 22 -9.21 27.54 52.96
CA ILE A 22 -10.55 26.96 52.74
C ILE A 22 -10.86 26.74 51.25
N PRO A 23 -10.78 27.75 50.36
CA PRO A 23 -11.02 27.52 48.93
C PRO A 23 -9.96 26.61 48.30
N LEU A 24 -8.69 26.66 48.74
CA LEU A 24 -7.64 25.74 48.28
C LEU A 24 -7.97 24.28 48.65
N TYR A 25 -8.49 24.04 49.84
CA TYR A 25 -8.92 22.72 50.30
C TYR A 25 -10.15 22.23 49.51
N LEU A 26 -11.18 23.05 49.38
CA LEU A 26 -12.40 22.70 48.61
C LEU A 26 -12.12 22.47 47.12
N LEU A 27 -11.15 23.17 46.53
CA LEU A 27 -10.74 22.97 45.14
C LEU A 27 -9.80 21.78 45.00
N GLY A 28 -8.79 21.65 45.87
CA GLY A 28 -7.60 20.81 45.66
C GLY A 28 -7.50 19.55 46.52
N GLN A 29 -8.46 19.24 47.39
CA GLN A 29 -8.46 17.99 48.15
C GLN A 29 -8.50 16.78 47.19
N PRO A 30 -7.58 15.81 47.32
CA PRO A 30 -7.59 14.61 46.47
C PRO A 30 -8.82 13.74 46.77
N ALA A 31 -9.26 12.96 45.78
CA ALA A 31 -10.25 11.92 46.00
C ALA A 31 -9.70 10.87 46.97
N GLY A 32 -10.47 10.53 48.00
CA GLY A 32 -10.11 9.49 48.96
C GLY A 32 -10.78 8.17 48.59
N GLY A 33 -10.14 7.03 48.87
CA GLY A 33 -10.66 5.68 48.58
C GLY A 33 -11.97 5.28 49.28
N GLY A 34 -12.69 6.22 49.90
CA GLY A 34 -13.96 6.03 50.61
C GLY A 34 -15.20 6.55 49.89
N GLY A 35 -15.12 6.86 48.59
CA GLY A 35 -16.29 7.28 47.77
C GLY A 35 -16.65 8.76 47.83
N ASP A 36 -15.91 9.59 48.57
CA ASP A 36 -15.95 11.05 48.41
C ASP A 36 -15.05 11.44 47.24
N GLY A 37 -15.64 11.94 46.15
CA GLY A 37 -14.97 12.34 44.90
C GLY A 37 -13.95 13.49 45.01
N GLY A 38 -13.45 13.79 46.22
CA GLY A 38 -12.48 14.84 46.49
C GLY A 38 -13.06 16.25 46.32
N GLY A 39 -12.16 17.23 46.23
CA GLY A 39 -12.49 18.63 45.91
C GLY A 39 -12.94 18.81 44.46
N ARG A 40 -13.42 20.01 44.10
CA ARG A 40 -14.02 20.26 42.78
C ARG A 40 -13.07 19.96 41.60
N LEU A 41 -11.76 20.12 41.76
CA LEU A 41 -10.80 19.76 40.70
C LEU A 41 -10.66 18.25 40.53
N ALA A 42 -10.73 17.45 41.60
CA ALA A 42 -10.71 15.99 41.50
C ALA A 42 -11.97 15.50 40.78
N GLN A 43 -13.14 15.97 41.20
CA GLN A 43 -14.42 15.66 40.55
C GLN A 43 -14.45 16.06 39.07
N MET A 44 -13.89 17.22 38.73
CA MET A 44 -13.78 17.64 37.32
C MET A 44 -12.80 16.76 36.54
N ARG A 45 -11.68 16.33 37.14
CA ARG A 45 -10.74 15.43 36.48
C ARG A 45 -11.37 14.09 36.18
N ASP A 46 -12.14 13.55 37.11
CA ASP A 46 -12.88 12.28 36.91
C ASP A 46 -14.00 12.48 35.87
N ALA A 47 -14.78 13.56 35.97
CA ALA A 47 -15.88 13.83 35.04
C ALA A 47 -15.43 14.09 33.59
N TYR A 48 -14.20 14.57 33.39
CA TYR A 48 -13.62 14.81 32.07
C TYR A 48 -12.59 13.74 31.67
N ASP A 49 -12.46 12.63 32.41
CA ASP A 49 -11.52 11.55 32.12
C ASP A 49 -10.04 12.01 32.04
N ILE A 50 -9.67 13.01 32.83
CA ILE A 50 -8.32 13.63 32.94
C ILE A 50 -7.66 13.26 34.28
N SER A 51 -8.26 12.34 35.04
CA SER A 51 -7.60 11.77 36.21
C SER A 51 -6.47 10.86 35.75
N GLU A 52 -5.39 10.77 36.53
CA GLU A 52 -4.25 9.94 36.15
C GLU A 52 -4.59 8.44 36.18
N SER A 53 -5.51 8.04 37.06
CA SER A 53 -6.07 6.69 37.11
C SER A 53 -6.86 6.31 35.86
N ASP A 54 -7.41 7.28 35.12
CA ASP A 54 -8.21 7.03 33.92
C ASP A 54 -7.35 6.95 32.64
N LEU A 55 -6.05 7.26 32.72
CA LEU A 55 -5.13 7.28 31.58
C LEU A 55 -4.35 5.98 31.37
N GLY A 56 -4.20 5.16 32.43
CA GLY A 56 -3.49 3.88 32.37
C GLY A 56 -2.87 3.47 33.71
N GLU A 57 -1.88 2.58 33.66
CA GLU A 57 -1.16 2.14 34.86
C GLU A 57 -0.37 3.28 35.53
N ILE A 58 -0.59 3.49 36.83
CA ILE A 58 0.15 4.48 37.62
C ILE A 58 1.47 3.88 38.12
N SER A 59 2.59 4.48 37.72
CA SER A 59 3.93 4.09 38.20
C SER A 59 4.33 4.87 39.47
N PRO A 60 4.56 4.22 40.62
CA PRO A 60 5.03 4.90 41.84
C PRO A 60 6.36 5.65 41.65
N ALA A 61 7.22 5.14 40.76
CA ALA A 61 8.47 5.79 40.41
C ALA A 61 8.23 7.09 39.62
N SER A 62 7.24 7.10 38.72
CA SER A 62 6.85 8.30 37.98
C SER A 62 6.31 9.38 38.91
N GLU A 63 5.41 9.00 39.83
CA GLU A 63 4.87 9.92 40.84
C GLU A 63 5.97 10.51 41.72
N THR A 64 6.92 9.67 42.15
CA THR A 64 8.08 10.12 42.93
C THR A 64 8.93 11.11 42.13
N MET A 65 9.19 10.85 40.85
CA MET A 65 9.94 11.78 39.99
C MET A 65 9.21 13.11 39.77
N LYS A 66 7.89 13.08 39.56
CA LYS A 66 7.07 14.30 39.45
C LYS A 66 7.17 15.13 40.72
N LEU A 67 7.05 14.50 41.89
CA LEU A 67 7.22 15.17 43.19
C LEU A 67 8.65 15.72 43.37
N ALA A 68 9.67 14.92 43.05
CA ALA A 68 11.08 15.33 43.15
C ALA A 68 11.41 16.53 42.26
N SER A 69 10.72 16.68 41.12
CA SER A 69 10.89 17.84 40.23
C SER A 69 10.27 19.14 40.78
N LEU A 70 9.53 19.09 41.90
CA LEU A 70 8.85 20.25 42.53
C LEU A 70 7.99 21.06 41.54
N GLY A 71 7.35 20.38 40.58
CA GLY A 71 6.55 21.02 39.53
C GLY A 71 7.34 21.50 38.31
N MET A 72 8.66 21.41 38.31
CA MET A 72 9.53 21.76 37.18
C MET A 72 9.81 20.57 36.24
N ARG A 73 8.89 19.60 36.17
CA ARG A 73 9.03 18.38 35.34
C ARG A 73 9.39 18.68 33.88
N GLY A 74 8.85 19.76 33.31
CA GLY A 74 9.13 20.15 31.93
C GLY A 74 10.59 20.55 31.72
N VAL A 75 11.16 21.33 32.64
CA VAL A 75 12.57 21.74 32.59
C VAL A 75 13.49 20.54 32.80
N ALA A 76 13.16 19.67 33.76
CA ALA A 76 13.90 18.44 34.01
C ALA A 76 13.90 17.54 32.76
N ALA A 77 12.74 17.36 32.14
CA ALA A 77 12.61 16.60 30.89
C ALA A 77 13.42 17.23 29.76
N SER A 78 13.34 18.55 29.54
CA SER A 78 14.13 19.23 28.50
C SER A 78 15.64 19.07 28.70
N MET A 79 16.13 19.10 29.95
CA MET A 79 17.54 18.87 30.25
C MET A 79 17.94 17.42 29.96
N LEU A 80 17.08 16.45 30.28
CA LEU A 80 17.32 15.04 29.97
C LEU A 80 17.27 14.80 28.45
N TRP A 81 16.36 15.44 27.71
CA TRP A 81 16.33 15.37 26.25
C TRP A 81 17.64 15.88 25.64
N LYS A 82 18.17 17.01 26.13
CA LYS A 82 19.48 17.51 25.71
C LYS A 82 20.59 16.48 25.97
N LYS A 83 20.63 15.90 27.18
CA LYS A 83 21.61 14.85 27.51
C LYS A 83 21.44 13.59 26.67
N SER A 84 20.21 13.20 26.36
CA SER A 84 19.96 12.03 25.50
C SER A 84 20.54 12.26 24.10
N HIS A 85 20.41 13.47 23.56
CA HIS A 85 21.04 13.81 22.29
C HIS A 85 22.58 13.77 22.38
N GLU A 86 23.17 14.31 23.45
CA GLU A 86 24.61 14.24 23.70
C GLU A 86 25.12 12.79 23.80
N TYR A 87 24.42 11.91 24.53
CA TYR A 87 24.78 10.50 24.66
C TYR A 87 24.58 9.71 23.37
N HIS A 88 23.57 10.06 22.57
CA HIS A 88 23.39 9.49 21.25
C HIS A 88 24.58 9.81 20.33
N VAL A 89 24.98 11.08 20.26
CA VAL A 89 26.14 11.51 19.45
C VAL A 89 27.45 10.88 19.94
N ALA A 90 27.58 10.63 21.24
CA ALA A 90 28.76 10.00 21.84
C ALA A 90 28.75 8.46 21.77
N HIS A 91 27.73 7.83 21.18
CA HIS A 91 27.52 6.38 21.17
C HIS A 91 27.52 5.75 22.58
N GLU A 92 27.11 6.49 23.61
CA GLU A 92 27.02 6.02 25.00
C GLU A 92 25.65 5.34 25.26
N TRP A 93 25.41 4.20 24.63
CA TRP A 93 24.10 3.54 24.58
C TRP A 93 23.48 3.23 25.96
N ASP A 94 24.27 2.80 26.94
CA ASP A 94 23.75 2.51 28.29
C ASP A 94 23.25 3.77 29.01
N ARG A 95 23.99 4.87 28.88
CA ARG A 95 23.63 6.16 29.47
C ARG A 95 22.47 6.81 28.73
N LEU A 96 22.40 6.61 27.41
CA LEU A 96 21.26 6.97 26.60
C LEU A 96 20.01 6.25 27.12
N LYS A 97 20.00 4.91 27.18
CA LYS A 97 18.88 4.10 27.70
C LYS A 97 18.46 4.55 29.10
N ALA A 98 19.41 4.79 30.02
CA ALA A 98 19.10 5.27 31.37
C ALA A 98 18.44 6.65 31.39
N THR A 99 18.91 7.57 30.54
CA THR A 99 18.36 8.93 30.42
C THR A 99 16.94 8.91 29.89
N LEU A 100 16.67 8.07 28.89
CA LEU A 100 15.36 7.94 28.28
C LEU A 100 14.36 7.29 29.24
N ASN A 101 14.78 6.30 30.03
CA ASN A 101 13.95 5.77 31.12
C ASN A 101 13.55 6.85 32.14
N ASN A 102 14.45 7.79 32.47
CA ASN A 102 14.11 8.91 33.34
C ASN A 102 13.12 9.89 32.69
N ILE A 103 13.23 10.11 31.38
CA ILE A 103 12.27 10.94 30.63
C ILE A 103 10.88 10.31 30.67
N LEU A 104 10.76 8.99 30.47
CA LEU A 104 9.48 8.28 30.57
C LEU A 104 8.85 8.43 31.94
N LEU A 105 9.64 8.30 33.00
CA LEU A 105 9.14 8.48 34.36
C LEU A 105 8.65 9.92 34.61
N LEU A 106 9.20 10.92 33.91
CA LEU A 106 8.72 12.31 34.03
C LEU A 106 7.52 12.61 33.11
N GLN A 107 7.42 11.94 31.96
CA GLN A 107 6.44 12.19 30.91
C GLN A 107 5.75 10.90 30.41
N PRO A 108 5.14 10.08 31.28
CA PRO A 108 4.62 8.76 30.90
C PRO A 108 3.44 8.83 29.93
N HIS A 109 2.66 9.92 29.99
CA HIS A 109 1.48 10.13 29.13
C HIS A 109 1.74 11.04 27.92
N PHE A 110 3.01 11.15 27.52
CA PHE A 110 3.36 11.82 26.27
C PHE A 110 3.73 10.76 25.24
N ASP A 111 2.76 10.35 24.43
CA ASP A 111 2.85 9.26 23.44
C ASP A 111 4.12 9.33 22.57
N LYS A 112 4.54 10.55 22.21
CA LYS A 112 5.73 10.80 21.39
C LYS A 112 7.03 10.33 22.03
N VAL A 113 7.14 10.29 23.35
CA VAL A 113 8.32 9.72 24.02
C VAL A 113 8.41 8.22 23.73
N TRP A 114 7.27 7.54 23.73
CA TRP A 114 7.17 6.11 23.42
C TRP A 114 7.51 5.83 21.96
N GLU A 115 6.88 6.58 21.04
CA GLU A 115 7.14 6.48 19.59
C GLU A 115 8.63 6.72 19.29
N PHE A 116 9.19 7.84 19.76
CA PHE A 116 10.58 8.23 19.47
C PHE A 116 11.58 7.21 19.99
N GLN A 117 11.40 6.74 21.22
CA GLN A 117 12.39 5.86 21.83
C GLN A 117 12.38 4.47 21.22
N ALA A 118 11.19 3.93 20.91
CA ALA A 118 11.09 2.67 20.20
C ALA A 118 11.71 2.77 18.79
N HIS A 119 11.45 3.88 18.10
CA HIS A 119 12.06 4.16 16.80
C HIS A 119 13.59 4.24 16.91
N ASN A 120 14.10 4.98 17.88
CA ASN A 120 15.54 5.13 18.07
C ASN A 120 16.22 3.78 18.33
N LEU A 121 15.64 2.91 19.17
CA LEU A 121 16.19 1.58 19.41
C LEU A 121 16.18 0.71 18.15
N ALA A 122 15.03 0.64 17.47
CA ALA A 122 14.83 -0.32 16.40
C ALA A 122 15.30 0.15 15.02
N TYR A 123 15.48 1.45 14.79
CA TYR A 123 15.96 1.98 13.51
C TYR A 123 17.40 2.46 13.64
N ASN A 124 17.68 3.39 14.56
CA ASN A 124 19.01 4.01 14.65
C ASN A 124 20.03 3.12 15.35
N VAL A 125 19.70 2.61 16.53
CA VAL A 125 20.64 1.81 17.32
C VAL A 125 20.83 0.43 16.70
N SER A 126 19.78 -0.15 16.12
CA SER A 126 19.85 -1.48 15.51
C SER A 126 20.85 -1.56 14.35
N THR A 127 21.02 -0.49 13.55
CA THR A 127 21.90 -0.49 12.38
C THR A 127 23.38 -0.41 12.74
N GLU A 128 23.70 -0.10 13.99
CA GLU A 128 25.07 -0.02 14.51
C GLU A 128 25.66 -1.40 14.85
N PHE A 129 24.88 -2.47 14.77
CA PHE A 129 25.33 -3.83 15.04
C PHE A 129 25.48 -4.63 13.75
N ASP A 130 26.61 -5.33 13.60
CA ASP A 130 26.85 -6.15 12.40
C ASP A 130 25.94 -7.39 12.35
N ASP A 131 25.75 -8.08 13.49
CA ASP A 131 24.96 -9.30 13.58
C ASP A 131 23.45 -9.02 13.60
N TYR A 132 22.71 -9.55 12.63
CA TYR A 132 21.25 -9.43 12.54
C TYR A 132 20.52 -9.89 13.83
N ARG A 133 21.09 -10.81 14.60
CA ARG A 133 20.50 -11.25 15.88
C ARG A 133 20.51 -10.13 16.91
N GLN A 134 21.61 -9.38 16.98
CA GLN A 134 21.72 -8.22 17.86
C GLN A 134 20.84 -7.06 17.39
N ARG A 135 20.70 -6.88 16.07
CA ARG A 135 19.73 -5.92 15.52
C ARG A 135 18.31 -6.29 15.92
N TYR A 136 17.94 -7.56 15.77
CA TYR A 136 16.64 -8.08 16.18
C TYR A 136 16.39 -7.85 17.66
N GLU A 137 17.39 -8.06 18.53
CA GLU A 137 17.28 -7.77 19.96
C GLU A 137 16.90 -6.29 20.23
N MET A 138 17.51 -5.34 19.52
CA MET A 138 17.13 -3.92 19.64
C MET A 138 15.73 -3.64 19.10
N VAL A 139 15.32 -4.31 18.01
CA VAL A 139 13.95 -4.23 17.49
C VAL A 139 12.95 -4.77 18.51
N ARG A 140 13.23 -5.93 19.11
CA ARG A 140 12.43 -6.53 20.17
C ARG A 140 12.29 -5.59 21.36
N GLU A 141 13.39 -5.04 21.87
CA GLU A 141 13.36 -4.06 22.95
C GLU A 141 12.46 -2.86 22.59
N GLY A 142 12.51 -2.37 21.34
CA GLY A 142 11.62 -1.34 20.82
C GLY A 142 10.13 -1.75 20.87
N THR A 143 9.79 -2.97 20.45
CA THR A 143 8.40 -3.47 20.51
C THR A 143 7.88 -3.64 21.93
N GLU A 144 8.71 -4.14 22.85
CA GLU A 144 8.37 -4.24 24.27
C GLU A 144 8.17 -2.86 24.89
N PHE A 145 8.94 -1.88 24.44
CA PHE A 145 8.83 -0.51 24.88
C PHE A 145 7.49 0.11 24.48
N LEU A 146 7.08 -0.07 23.22
CA LEU A 146 5.76 0.36 22.75
C LEU A 146 4.64 -0.33 23.51
N THR A 147 4.78 -1.63 23.75
CA THR A 147 3.84 -2.43 24.53
C THR A 147 3.65 -1.89 25.95
N LYS A 148 4.74 -1.47 26.62
CA LYS A 148 4.67 -0.78 27.92
C LYS A 148 3.99 0.59 27.79
N GLY A 149 4.25 1.31 26.72
CA GLY A 149 3.62 2.59 26.43
C GLY A 149 2.11 2.50 26.29
N VAL A 150 1.61 1.49 25.57
CA VAL A 150 0.16 1.25 25.41
C VAL A 150 -0.51 0.98 26.77
N ARG A 151 0.10 0.18 27.65
CA ARG A 151 -0.42 -0.03 29.01
C ARG A 151 -0.53 1.23 29.84
N GLN A 152 0.45 2.12 29.72
CA GLN A 152 0.44 3.41 30.42
C GLN A 152 -0.51 4.42 29.78
N ASN A 153 -0.99 4.17 28.56
CA ASN A 153 -1.81 5.09 27.77
C ASN A 153 -3.00 4.37 27.14
N THR A 154 -3.92 3.91 27.98
CA THR A 154 -5.08 3.10 27.56
C THR A 154 -6.07 3.87 26.69
N LYS A 155 -6.04 5.21 26.72
CA LYS A 155 -6.87 6.11 25.90
C LYS A 155 -6.09 6.74 24.74
N ALA A 156 -5.02 6.11 24.27
CA ALA A 156 -4.20 6.59 23.15
C ALA A 156 -4.28 5.64 21.92
N PRO A 157 -5.37 5.68 21.11
CA PRO A 157 -5.49 4.86 19.91
C PRO A 157 -4.30 5.00 18.96
N ARG A 158 -3.73 6.20 18.84
CA ARG A 158 -2.54 6.46 18.01
C ARG A 158 -1.33 5.64 18.44
N LEU A 159 -1.10 5.48 19.74
CA LEU A 159 0.03 4.70 20.25
C LEU A 159 -0.16 3.20 19.97
N ILE A 160 -1.40 2.72 20.08
CA ILE A 160 -1.77 1.36 19.66
C ILE A 160 -1.54 1.19 18.16
N TRP A 161 -2.00 2.15 17.35
CA TRP A 161 -1.77 2.14 15.91
C TRP A 161 -0.28 2.09 15.57
N TYR A 162 0.53 2.93 16.22
CA TYR A 162 1.98 2.96 16.02
C TYR A 162 2.62 1.63 16.41
N THR A 163 2.16 1.01 17.50
CA THR A 163 2.62 -0.33 17.93
C THR A 163 2.34 -1.37 16.85
N GLY A 164 1.11 -1.45 16.35
CA GLY A 164 0.75 -2.40 15.30
C GLY A 164 1.43 -2.13 13.96
N TRP A 165 1.57 -0.85 13.58
CA TRP A 165 2.36 -0.45 12.40
C TRP A 165 3.83 -0.87 12.55
N PHE A 166 4.41 -0.70 13.73
CA PHE A 166 5.82 -1.01 13.99
C PHE A 166 6.11 -2.51 13.88
N TYR A 167 5.25 -3.38 14.42
CA TYR A 167 5.37 -4.84 14.27
C TYR A 167 5.34 -5.28 12.80
N GLY A 168 4.45 -4.70 12.00
CA GLY A 168 4.40 -4.97 10.57
C GLY A 168 5.63 -4.43 9.85
N SER A 169 5.77 -3.10 9.84
CA SER A 169 6.79 -2.38 9.08
C SER A 169 8.22 -2.80 9.45
N LYS A 170 8.64 -2.62 10.72
CA LYS A 170 10.06 -2.83 11.06
C LYS A 170 10.51 -4.27 10.86
N LEU A 171 9.70 -5.26 11.24
CA LEU A 171 10.07 -6.67 11.09
C LEU A 171 9.87 -7.17 9.66
N GLY A 172 8.90 -6.64 8.92
CA GLY A 172 8.49 -7.16 7.62
C GLY A 172 9.13 -6.48 6.41
N THR A 173 9.65 -5.25 6.55
CA THR A 173 10.24 -4.49 5.42
C THR A 173 11.75 -4.28 5.53
N SER A 174 12.40 -4.63 6.65
CA SER A 174 13.86 -4.52 6.79
C SER A 174 14.60 -5.38 5.76
N ASP A 175 15.87 -5.06 5.48
CA ASP A 175 16.72 -5.88 4.61
C ASP A 175 16.85 -7.30 5.16
N GLU A 176 16.96 -7.43 6.49
CA GLU A 176 16.96 -8.72 7.20
C GLU A 176 15.56 -9.27 7.51
N LYS A 177 14.51 -8.85 6.79
CA LYS A 177 13.11 -9.26 7.05
C LYS A 177 12.93 -10.77 7.18
N ARG A 178 13.57 -11.58 6.33
CA ARG A 178 13.48 -13.05 6.39
C ARG A 178 14.05 -13.59 7.71
N GLN A 179 15.19 -13.05 8.15
CA GLN A 179 15.84 -13.42 9.41
C GLN A 179 15.02 -12.93 10.61
N PHE A 180 14.54 -11.69 10.59
CA PHE A 180 13.71 -11.12 11.65
C PHE A 180 12.38 -11.85 11.80
N ARG A 181 11.71 -12.19 10.70
CA ARG A 181 10.46 -12.97 10.71
C ARG A 181 10.69 -14.36 11.30
N ARG A 182 11.79 -15.03 10.97
CA ARG A 182 12.17 -16.31 11.59
C ARG A 182 12.43 -16.17 13.08
N LEU A 183 13.25 -15.20 13.50
CA LEU A 183 13.54 -14.96 14.92
C LEU A 183 12.28 -14.61 15.71
N PHE A 184 11.41 -13.76 15.15
CA PHE A 184 10.12 -13.42 15.72
C PHE A 184 9.24 -14.65 15.90
N ALA A 185 9.07 -15.48 14.87
CA ALA A 185 8.27 -16.70 14.94
C ALA A 185 8.71 -17.66 16.06
N ASP A 186 9.99 -17.58 16.47
CA ASP A 186 10.61 -18.42 17.50
C ASP A 186 10.76 -17.72 18.87
N ASP A 187 10.35 -16.45 19.03
CA ASP A 187 10.54 -15.69 20.28
C ASP A 187 9.42 -15.96 21.31
N GLU A 188 9.53 -17.09 22.00
CA GLU A 188 8.59 -17.49 23.05
C GLU A 188 8.46 -16.47 24.20
N VAL A 189 9.53 -15.74 24.52
CA VAL A 189 9.53 -14.77 25.62
C VAL A 189 8.67 -13.57 25.25
N LEU A 190 8.86 -13.03 24.05
CA LEU A 190 8.03 -11.96 23.52
C LEU A 190 6.58 -12.40 23.35
N HIS A 191 6.34 -13.60 22.82
CA HIS A 191 4.98 -14.12 22.64
C HIS A 191 4.23 -14.26 23.96
N LYS A 192 4.89 -14.76 25.01
CA LYS A 192 4.30 -14.82 26.35
C LYS A 192 3.93 -13.42 26.87
N SER A 193 4.84 -12.45 26.70
CA SER A 193 4.57 -11.06 27.06
C SER A 193 3.34 -10.53 26.34
N LEU A 194 3.20 -10.78 25.03
CA LEU A 194 2.04 -10.35 24.23
C LEU A 194 0.72 -11.00 24.68
N LEU A 195 0.72 -12.28 25.04
CA LEU A 195 -0.46 -12.94 25.62
C LEU A 195 -0.89 -12.28 26.94
N GLU A 196 0.06 -11.94 27.80
CA GLU A 196 -0.22 -11.23 29.06
C GLU A 196 -0.82 -9.82 28.81
N GLN A 197 -0.62 -9.26 27.63
CA GLN A 197 -1.24 -8.00 27.19
C GLN A 197 -2.60 -8.16 26.51
N GLY A 198 -3.10 -9.39 26.39
CA GLY A 198 -4.37 -9.68 25.70
C GLY A 198 -4.27 -9.70 24.18
N ILE A 199 -3.06 -9.74 23.61
CA ILE A 199 -2.87 -9.98 22.18
C ILE A 199 -2.86 -11.49 21.93
N ALA A 200 -3.89 -12.01 21.28
CA ALA A 200 -4.11 -13.44 21.04
C ALA A 200 -3.17 -14.01 19.95
N ILE A 201 -1.88 -14.02 20.24
CA ILE A 201 -0.81 -14.41 19.30
C ILE A 201 -0.78 -15.92 18.98
N ASP A 202 -1.39 -16.75 19.82
CA ASP A 202 -1.59 -18.18 19.61
C ASP A 202 -2.90 -18.49 18.84
N GLY A 203 -3.72 -17.46 18.58
CA GLY A 203 -4.98 -17.56 17.86
C GLY A 203 -4.80 -17.68 16.34
N PRO A 204 -5.81 -18.20 15.62
CA PRO A 204 -5.73 -18.41 14.16
C PRO A 204 -5.50 -17.13 13.36
N GLU A 205 -5.82 -15.97 13.93
CA GLU A 205 -5.62 -14.66 13.31
C GLU A 205 -4.17 -14.17 13.34
N ALA A 206 -3.30 -14.79 14.15
CA ALA A 206 -1.88 -14.45 14.28
C ALA A 206 -0.93 -15.46 13.61
N LEU A 207 -1.41 -16.67 13.30
CA LEU A 207 -0.56 -17.76 12.84
C LEU A 207 -0.36 -17.72 11.31
N GLY A 208 0.90 -17.80 10.90
CA GLY A 208 1.30 -17.99 9.51
C GLY A 208 1.22 -19.46 9.04
N PRO A 209 1.72 -19.76 7.83
CA PRO A 209 1.61 -21.08 7.19
C PRO A 209 2.20 -22.23 8.01
N TYR A 210 3.23 -21.94 8.80
CA TYR A 210 3.94 -22.91 9.65
C TYR A 210 3.36 -23.04 11.07
N ARG A 211 2.16 -22.50 11.31
CA ARG A 211 1.50 -22.46 12.64
C ARG A 211 2.33 -21.77 13.73
N LYS A 212 3.14 -20.79 13.32
CA LYS A 212 3.87 -19.89 14.21
C LYS A 212 3.36 -18.46 14.03
N PRO A 213 3.47 -17.60 15.06
CA PRO A 213 3.09 -16.20 14.94
C PRO A 213 3.81 -15.49 13.80
N ASP A 214 3.07 -14.70 13.03
CA ASP A 214 3.59 -13.84 11.97
C ASP A 214 3.54 -12.37 12.39
N ASN A 215 4.60 -11.61 12.11
CA ASN A 215 4.75 -10.23 12.55
C ASN A 215 3.68 -9.29 11.96
N TRP A 216 3.27 -9.48 10.70
CA TRP A 216 2.25 -8.66 10.06
C TRP A 216 0.89 -8.91 10.70
N LEU A 217 0.58 -10.17 10.96
CA LEU A 217 -0.67 -10.59 11.59
C LEU A 217 -0.75 -10.12 13.05
N VAL A 218 0.36 -10.21 13.81
CA VAL A 218 0.45 -9.66 15.17
C VAL A 218 0.33 -8.14 15.16
N GLY A 219 0.97 -7.46 14.20
CA GLY A 219 0.77 -6.03 13.98
C GLY A 219 -0.70 -5.69 13.72
N ARG A 220 -1.39 -6.47 12.90
CA ARG A 220 -2.83 -6.33 12.65
C ARG A 220 -3.67 -6.54 13.92
N LEU A 221 -3.34 -7.49 14.79
CA LEU A 221 -4.06 -7.66 16.06
C LEU A 221 -3.97 -6.42 16.94
N TRP A 222 -2.80 -5.79 17.02
CA TRP A 222 -2.65 -4.49 17.70
C TRP A 222 -3.54 -3.42 17.06
N LEU A 223 -3.55 -3.31 15.74
CA LEU A 223 -4.38 -2.34 15.03
C LEU A 223 -5.88 -2.56 15.32
N ASN A 224 -6.34 -3.81 15.31
CA ASN A 224 -7.71 -4.16 15.65
C ASN A 224 -8.09 -3.74 17.08
N SER A 225 -7.20 -3.94 18.06
CA SER A 225 -7.44 -3.46 19.43
C SER A 225 -7.59 -1.93 19.51
N GLY A 226 -6.91 -1.20 18.61
CA GLY A 226 -7.08 0.23 18.46
C GLY A 226 -8.43 0.60 17.86
N TYR A 227 -8.94 -0.22 16.92
CA TYR A 227 -10.27 -0.04 16.33
C TYR A 227 -11.35 -0.22 17.39
N ASP A 228 -11.26 -1.27 18.19
CA ASP A 228 -12.18 -1.54 19.31
C ASP A 228 -12.22 -0.37 20.31
N LEU A 229 -11.05 0.22 20.60
CA LEU A 229 -10.95 1.37 21.49
C LEU A 229 -11.67 2.62 20.94
N VAL A 230 -11.57 2.85 19.63
CA VAL A 230 -12.28 3.97 18.97
C VAL A 230 -13.78 3.69 18.91
N GLU A 231 -14.18 2.45 18.65
CA GLU A 231 -15.58 2.01 18.67
C GLU A 231 -16.21 2.12 20.07
N ALA A 232 -15.40 1.97 21.13
CA ALA A 232 -15.79 2.25 22.51
C ALA A 232 -15.94 3.76 22.83
N GLY A 233 -15.67 4.65 21.87
CA GLY A 233 -15.89 6.09 21.97
C GLY A 233 -14.65 6.94 22.21
N VAL A 234 -13.44 6.34 22.20
CA VAL A 234 -12.20 7.11 22.33
C VAL A 234 -11.88 7.80 20.99
N PRO A 235 -11.74 9.14 20.95
CA PRO A 235 -11.53 9.84 19.69
C PRO A 235 -10.12 9.59 19.14
N ILE A 236 -10.02 9.45 17.81
CA ILE A 236 -8.75 9.48 17.10
C ILE A 236 -8.16 10.89 17.20
N ARG A 237 -6.90 11.00 17.65
CA ARG A 237 -6.18 12.27 17.79
C ARG A 237 -4.87 12.23 17.02
N ARG A 238 -4.51 13.34 16.36
CA ARG A 238 -3.25 13.51 15.62
C ARG A 238 -3.02 12.46 14.53
N GLN A 239 -4.09 11.93 13.95
CA GLN A 239 -4.06 11.00 12.82
C GLN A 239 -5.39 11.12 12.07
N THR A 240 -5.36 10.94 10.75
CA THR A 240 -6.60 10.92 9.96
C THR A 240 -7.34 9.60 10.16
N PRO A 241 -8.69 9.60 10.21
CA PRO A 241 -9.45 8.37 10.38
C PRO A 241 -9.17 7.32 9.30
N ILE A 242 -8.98 7.75 8.05
CA ILE A 242 -8.67 6.84 6.94
C ILE A 242 -7.33 6.13 7.15
N ASN A 243 -6.25 6.85 7.43
CA ASN A 243 -4.92 6.26 7.68
C ASN A 243 -4.92 5.35 8.91
N PHE A 244 -5.79 5.61 9.89
CA PHE A 244 -5.93 4.78 11.06
C PHE A 244 -6.53 3.39 10.70
N TYR A 245 -7.60 3.36 9.91
CA TYR A 245 -8.32 2.12 9.58
C TYR A 245 -7.72 1.30 8.43
N GLU A 246 -6.96 1.90 7.52
CA GLU A 246 -6.44 1.17 6.36
C GLU A 246 -5.26 0.23 6.67
N THR A 247 -4.50 0.51 7.73
CA THR A 247 -3.23 -0.17 7.98
C THR A 247 -3.41 -1.65 8.32
N GLY A 248 -4.48 -2.01 9.03
CA GLY A 248 -4.79 -3.39 9.40
C GLY A 248 -5.02 -4.28 8.17
N PRO A 249 -5.95 -3.90 7.28
CA PRO A 249 -6.14 -4.56 5.99
C PRO A 249 -4.86 -4.61 5.14
N LYS A 250 -4.07 -3.52 5.08
CA LYS A 250 -2.76 -3.55 4.39
C LYS A 250 -1.78 -4.55 5.00
N TRP A 251 -1.76 -4.74 6.32
CA TRP A 251 -0.94 -5.79 6.95
C TRP A 251 -1.38 -7.20 6.59
N ARG A 252 -2.68 -7.43 6.34
CA ARG A 252 -3.14 -8.72 5.80
C ARG A 252 -2.61 -8.94 4.38
N ILE A 253 -2.60 -7.90 3.54
CA ILE A 253 -2.03 -7.95 2.18
C ILE A 253 -0.51 -8.20 2.24
N ARG A 254 0.22 -7.42 3.05
CA ARG A 254 1.68 -7.59 3.22
C ARG A 254 2.06 -8.97 3.76
N PHE A 255 1.22 -9.58 4.61
CA PHE A 255 1.39 -10.96 5.02
C PHE A 255 1.32 -11.93 3.84
N ALA A 256 0.30 -11.80 2.98
CA ALA A 256 0.13 -12.66 1.81
C ALA A 256 1.32 -12.54 0.84
N GLU A 257 1.73 -11.29 0.52
CA GLU A 257 2.93 -11.03 -0.30
C GLU A 257 4.19 -11.64 0.32
N ALA A 258 4.36 -11.52 1.64
CA ALA A 258 5.58 -11.99 2.31
C ALA A 258 5.71 -13.52 2.25
N ILE A 259 4.62 -14.27 2.47
CA ILE A 259 4.68 -15.72 2.43
C ILE A 259 4.91 -16.26 1.00
N GLU A 260 4.37 -15.58 -0.02
CA GLU A 260 4.63 -15.92 -1.42
C GLU A 260 6.10 -15.69 -1.80
N LYS A 261 6.66 -14.53 -1.43
CA LYS A 261 8.09 -14.23 -1.62
C LYS A 261 9.02 -15.15 -0.82
N GLU A 262 8.48 -15.86 0.17
CA GLU A 262 9.17 -16.89 0.97
C GLU A 262 8.95 -18.31 0.45
N GLY A 263 8.17 -18.50 -0.63
CA GLY A 263 7.97 -19.78 -1.31
C GLY A 263 6.69 -20.53 -0.92
N VAL A 264 5.79 -19.91 -0.15
CA VAL A 264 4.46 -20.49 0.11
C VAL A 264 3.56 -20.13 -1.06
N LEU A 265 3.47 -21.03 -2.04
CA LEU A 265 2.82 -20.82 -3.35
C LEU A 265 1.80 -21.94 -3.61
N ASN A 266 0.88 -22.11 -2.66
CA ASN A 266 -0.12 -23.17 -2.65
C ASN A 266 -1.47 -22.65 -2.11
N ASP A 267 -2.38 -23.54 -1.72
CA ASP A 267 -3.67 -23.18 -1.16
C ASP A 267 -3.60 -22.21 0.03
N GLN A 268 -2.51 -22.22 0.81
CA GLN A 268 -2.32 -21.28 1.92
C GLN A 268 -2.09 -19.84 1.45
N ALA A 269 -1.41 -19.64 0.32
CA ALA A 269 -1.24 -18.33 -0.30
C ALA A 269 -2.58 -17.79 -0.76
N ARG A 270 -3.36 -18.64 -1.45
CA ARG A 270 -4.72 -18.32 -1.88
C ARG A 270 -5.62 -17.94 -0.72
N GLU A 271 -5.59 -18.70 0.37
CA GLU A 271 -6.35 -18.40 1.59
C GLU A 271 -5.91 -17.07 2.22
N ALA A 272 -4.60 -16.77 2.23
CA ALA A 272 -4.10 -15.49 2.74
C ALA A 272 -4.64 -14.30 1.94
N TRP A 273 -4.65 -14.39 0.61
CA TRP A 273 -5.23 -13.37 -0.27
C TRP A 273 -6.75 -13.26 -0.16
N GLN A 274 -7.47 -14.38 0.03
CA GLN A 274 -8.91 -14.35 0.31
C GLN A 274 -9.21 -13.56 1.59
N ARG A 275 -8.48 -13.82 2.68
CA ARG A 275 -8.63 -13.06 3.93
C ARG A 275 -8.23 -11.59 3.77
N ALA A 276 -7.24 -11.29 2.92
CA ALA A 276 -6.85 -9.93 2.58
C ALA A 276 -7.98 -9.20 1.83
N SER A 277 -8.62 -9.87 0.87
CA SER A 277 -9.79 -9.35 0.13
C SER A 277 -10.98 -9.09 1.05
N GLU A 278 -11.24 -10.00 1.99
CA GLU A 278 -12.29 -9.84 3.01
C GLU A 278 -12.04 -8.62 3.91
N ASP A 279 -10.83 -8.45 4.42
CA ASP A 279 -10.45 -7.31 5.25
C ASP A 279 -10.53 -5.98 4.48
N TRP A 280 -10.10 -5.97 3.21
CA TRP A 280 -10.19 -4.79 2.36
C TRP A 280 -11.64 -4.40 2.07
N ARG A 281 -12.50 -5.38 1.79
CA ARG A 281 -13.95 -5.18 1.64
C ARG A 281 -14.60 -4.70 2.94
N ALA A 282 -14.15 -5.20 4.09
CA ALA A 282 -14.63 -4.73 5.39
C ALA A 282 -14.28 -3.26 5.63
N LEU A 283 -13.08 -2.82 5.25
CA LEU A 283 -12.70 -1.40 5.22
C LEU A 283 -13.61 -0.60 4.28
N GLY A 284 -13.90 -1.14 3.09
CA GLY A 284 -14.84 -0.54 2.14
C GLY A 284 -16.22 -0.26 2.72
N ASN A 285 -16.70 -1.13 3.60
CA ASN A 285 -18.02 -1.03 4.24
C ASN A 285 -18.00 -0.27 5.59
N ARG A 286 -16.81 0.04 6.12
CA ARG A 286 -16.66 0.78 7.37
C ARG A 286 -17.06 2.24 7.17
N SER A 287 -17.79 2.77 8.15
CA SER A 287 -18.15 4.19 8.21
C SER A 287 -16.94 5.00 8.67
N VAL A 288 -16.37 5.82 7.78
CA VAL A 288 -15.20 6.65 8.06
C VAL A 288 -15.64 8.10 8.27
N PRO A 289 -15.32 8.73 9.42
CA PRO A 289 -15.61 10.13 9.64
C PRO A 289 -14.73 11.02 8.76
N THR A 290 -15.30 12.09 8.24
CA THR A 290 -14.61 13.07 7.39
C THR A 290 -14.56 14.44 8.06
N THR A 291 -14.05 15.45 7.35
CA THR A 291 -14.16 16.85 7.78
C THR A 291 -15.59 17.39 7.69
N GLU A 292 -16.45 16.73 6.92
CA GLU A 292 -17.86 17.10 6.78
C GLU A 292 -18.72 16.52 7.89
N SER A 293 -19.96 17.00 7.97
CA SER A 293 -20.95 16.54 8.95
C SER A 293 -21.40 15.08 8.75
N PHE A 294 -21.00 14.44 7.65
CA PHE A 294 -21.35 13.07 7.30
C PHE A 294 -20.13 12.14 7.26
N THR A 295 -20.40 10.84 7.37
CA THR A 295 -19.44 9.77 7.17
C THR A 295 -19.51 9.21 5.74
N ILE A 296 -18.41 8.62 5.30
CA ILE A 296 -18.31 7.94 4.00
C ILE A 296 -18.09 6.45 4.18
N LYS A 297 -18.41 5.68 3.14
CA LYS A 297 -18.03 4.27 2.99
C LYS A 297 -17.40 4.10 1.61
N LEU A 298 -16.15 3.65 1.58
CA LEU A 298 -15.37 3.62 0.33
C LEU A 298 -16.00 2.70 -0.71
N GLY A 299 -16.55 1.56 -0.28
CA GLY A 299 -17.20 0.57 -1.14
C GLY A 299 -18.59 0.97 -1.67
N GLN A 300 -19.13 2.13 -1.30
CA GLN A 300 -20.46 2.60 -1.74
C GLN A 300 -20.43 3.55 -2.94
N ILE A 301 -19.28 3.75 -3.58
CA ILE A 301 -19.15 4.71 -4.69
C ILE A 301 -20.16 4.43 -5.82
N ASP A 302 -20.32 3.17 -6.24
CA ASP A 302 -21.25 2.81 -7.32
C ASP A 302 -22.72 3.01 -6.91
N GLU A 303 -23.03 2.81 -5.64
CA GLU A 303 -24.36 3.07 -5.10
C GLU A 303 -24.66 4.58 -5.08
N LEU A 304 -23.68 5.40 -4.69
CA LEU A 304 -23.82 6.86 -4.70
C LEU A 304 -24.00 7.39 -6.13
N LEU A 305 -23.17 6.94 -7.08
CA LEU A 305 -23.27 7.31 -8.49
C LEU A 305 -24.62 6.91 -9.09
N ARG A 306 -25.10 5.69 -8.80
CA ARG A 306 -26.41 5.21 -9.25
C ARG A 306 -27.54 6.05 -8.69
N ARG A 307 -27.55 6.31 -7.37
CA ARG A 307 -28.58 7.15 -6.73
C ARG A 307 -28.56 8.57 -7.29
N ARG A 308 -27.38 9.15 -7.55
CA ARG A 308 -27.24 10.45 -8.21
C ARG A 308 -27.89 10.43 -9.59
N ALA A 309 -27.57 9.45 -10.42
CA ALA A 309 -28.14 9.30 -11.76
C ALA A 309 -29.66 9.12 -11.74
N GLU A 310 -30.18 8.28 -10.83
CA GLU A 310 -31.62 8.11 -10.61
C GLU A 310 -32.30 9.42 -10.20
N THR A 311 -31.69 10.18 -9.27
CA THR A 311 -32.22 11.47 -8.81
C THR A 311 -32.24 12.51 -9.94
N VAL A 312 -31.17 12.56 -10.75
CA VAL A 312 -31.11 13.44 -11.93
C VAL A 312 -32.16 13.05 -12.98
N ASN A 313 -32.39 11.75 -13.17
CA ASN A 313 -33.45 11.27 -14.05
C ASN A 313 -34.84 11.65 -13.53
N GLU A 314 -35.09 11.61 -12.22
CA GLU A 314 -36.36 12.09 -11.64
C GLU A 314 -36.54 13.60 -11.90
N ILE A 315 -35.48 14.40 -11.74
CA ILE A 315 -35.51 15.84 -12.09
C ILE A 315 -35.89 16.03 -13.56
N ARG A 316 -35.26 15.26 -14.46
CA ARG A 316 -35.54 15.28 -15.91
C ARG A 316 -37.00 14.95 -16.20
N GLU A 317 -37.56 13.94 -15.55
CA GLU A 317 -38.96 13.53 -15.74
C GLU A 317 -39.96 14.59 -15.26
N ILE A 318 -39.77 15.18 -14.08
CA ILE A 318 -40.72 16.15 -13.53
C ILE A 318 -40.64 17.52 -14.21
N THR A 319 -39.46 17.92 -14.71
CA THR A 319 -39.27 19.23 -15.37
C THR A 319 -39.45 19.18 -16.88
N GLY A 320 -39.41 17.98 -17.48
CA GLY A 320 -39.78 17.71 -18.86
C GLY A 320 -39.07 18.61 -19.88
N ASP A 321 -39.85 19.44 -20.58
CA ASP A 321 -39.35 20.31 -21.66
C ASP A 321 -38.39 21.41 -21.17
N VAL A 322 -38.43 21.79 -19.89
CA VAL A 322 -37.48 22.75 -19.34
C VAL A 322 -36.08 22.15 -19.31
N TYR A 323 -35.96 20.90 -18.85
CA TYR A 323 -34.69 20.17 -18.85
C TYR A 323 -34.17 19.97 -20.27
N LYS A 324 -35.00 19.46 -21.19
CA LYS A 324 -34.60 19.21 -22.59
C LYS A 324 -34.08 20.47 -23.29
N ARG A 325 -34.72 21.63 -23.06
CA ARG A 325 -34.25 22.91 -23.60
C ARG A 325 -32.90 23.32 -23.01
N ALA A 326 -32.71 23.12 -21.71
CA ALA A 326 -31.44 23.42 -21.05
C ALA A 326 -30.31 22.48 -21.51
N GLU A 327 -30.59 21.18 -21.64
CA GLU A 327 -29.66 20.17 -22.19
C GLU A 327 -29.29 20.49 -23.63
N THR A 328 -30.26 20.80 -24.50
CA THR A 328 -30.01 21.23 -25.89
C THR A 328 -29.10 22.46 -25.94
N LYS A 329 -29.33 23.44 -25.06
CA LYS A 329 -28.49 24.64 -24.94
C LYS A 329 -27.06 24.29 -24.50
N MET A 330 -26.90 23.30 -23.60
CA MET A 330 -25.59 22.81 -23.18
C MET A 330 -24.87 22.11 -24.34
N ILE A 331 -25.56 21.23 -25.08
CA ILE A 331 -25.01 20.57 -26.28
C ILE A 331 -24.55 21.62 -27.30
N MET A 332 -25.34 22.66 -27.56
CA MET A 332 -24.97 23.76 -28.47
C MET A 332 -23.75 24.59 -28.03
N SER A 333 -23.26 24.41 -26.80
CA SER A 333 -22.03 25.08 -26.33
C SER A 333 -20.74 24.33 -26.70
N PHE A 334 -20.83 23.05 -27.08
CA PHE A 334 -19.68 22.25 -27.51
C PHE A 334 -19.22 22.58 -28.93
N GLU A 335 -18.08 22.05 -29.36
CA GLU A 335 -17.62 22.19 -30.75
C GLU A 335 -18.56 21.49 -31.75
N PRO A 336 -18.65 21.95 -33.02
CA PRO A 336 -19.59 21.42 -34.01
C PRO A 336 -19.54 19.89 -34.21
N VAL A 337 -18.36 19.29 -34.09
CA VAL A 337 -18.15 17.84 -34.21
C VAL A 337 -18.80 17.09 -33.05
N VAL A 338 -18.67 17.62 -31.84
CA VAL A 338 -19.28 17.05 -30.63
C VAL A 338 -20.79 17.27 -30.63
N GLN A 339 -21.25 18.45 -31.11
CA GLN A 339 -22.67 18.73 -31.29
C GLN A 339 -23.36 17.72 -32.20
N ASP A 340 -22.77 17.45 -33.38
CA ASP A 340 -23.29 16.50 -34.35
C ASP A 340 -23.39 15.08 -33.77
N ALA A 341 -22.34 14.65 -33.05
CA ALA A 341 -22.32 13.36 -32.36
C ALA A 341 -23.40 13.23 -31.27
N LEU A 342 -23.59 14.27 -30.44
CA LEU A 342 -24.54 14.27 -29.33
C LEU A 342 -26.00 14.39 -29.80
N MET A 343 -26.28 15.20 -30.82
CA MET A 343 -27.62 15.40 -31.39
C MET A 343 -28.09 14.21 -32.23
N THR A 344 -27.16 13.42 -32.78
CA THR A 344 -27.51 12.21 -33.54
C THR A 344 -28.06 11.14 -32.58
N PRO A 345 -29.26 10.56 -32.84
CA PRO A 345 -29.84 9.51 -32.00
C PRO A 345 -28.89 8.31 -31.86
N PRO A 346 -28.79 7.67 -30.68
CA PRO A 346 -27.83 6.58 -30.43
C PRO A 346 -27.82 5.48 -31.50
N GLU A 347 -29.01 5.07 -31.97
CA GLU A 347 -29.20 4.03 -33.00
C GLU A 347 -28.64 4.40 -34.38
N LYS A 348 -28.39 5.69 -34.63
CA LYS A 348 -27.93 6.22 -35.92
C LYS A 348 -26.51 6.77 -35.87
N ARG A 349 -25.84 6.69 -34.70
CA ARG A 349 -24.46 7.17 -34.55
C ARG A 349 -23.53 6.24 -35.32
N THR A 350 -22.60 6.83 -36.07
CA THR A 350 -21.42 6.11 -36.56
C THR A 350 -20.53 5.72 -35.37
N LYS A 351 -19.60 4.76 -35.55
CA LYS A 351 -18.64 4.37 -34.49
C LYS A 351 -17.86 5.59 -33.95
N SER A 352 -17.45 6.50 -34.84
CA SER A 352 -16.75 7.73 -34.46
C SER A 352 -17.65 8.66 -33.63
N GLN A 353 -18.89 8.92 -34.08
CA GLN A 353 -19.85 9.71 -33.32
C GLN A 353 -20.21 9.07 -31.97
N GLN A 354 -20.28 7.74 -31.91
CA GLN A 354 -20.55 7.02 -30.67
C GLN A 354 -19.44 7.25 -29.65
N SER A 355 -18.17 7.08 -30.02
CA SER A 355 -17.05 7.35 -29.12
C SER A 355 -17.00 8.82 -28.67
N ILE A 356 -17.26 9.76 -29.58
CA ILE A 356 -17.28 11.19 -29.24
C ILE A 356 -18.43 11.50 -28.27
N ALA A 357 -19.62 10.94 -28.50
CA ALA A 357 -20.76 11.14 -27.62
C ALA A 357 -20.53 10.55 -26.22
N GLU A 358 -19.97 9.34 -26.13
CA GLU A 358 -19.62 8.67 -24.86
C GLU A 358 -18.60 9.50 -24.06
N LYS A 359 -17.53 9.99 -24.71
CA LYS A 359 -16.52 10.84 -24.07
C LYS A 359 -17.08 12.15 -23.50
N ASN A 360 -18.11 12.70 -24.12
CA ASN A 360 -18.69 14.00 -23.75
C ASN A 360 -19.99 13.87 -22.96
N GLN A 361 -20.46 12.65 -22.64
CA GLN A 361 -21.76 12.42 -22.02
C GLN A 361 -21.91 13.08 -20.65
N HIS A 362 -20.82 13.19 -19.87
CA HIS A 362 -20.84 13.86 -18.57
C HIS A 362 -20.96 15.39 -18.67
N GLY A 363 -20.58 15.97 -19.81
CA GLY A 363 -20.59 17.41 -20.01
C GLY A 363 -21.95 17.98 -20.47
N ILE A 364 -22.95 17.13 -20.73
CA ILE A 364 -24.26 17.59 -21.23
C ILE A 364 -25.25 17.94 -20.12
N GLU A 365 -24.93 17.61 -18.86
CA GLU A 365 -25.82 17.88 -17.73
C GLU A 365 -26.03 19.39 -17.56
N PRO A 366 -27.27 19.90 -17.68
CA PRO A 366 -27.55 21.32 -17.51
C PRO A 366 -27.46 21.73 -16.05
N ASN A 367 -27.38 23.04 -15.78
CA ASN A 367 -27.46 23.56 -14.43
C ASN A 367 -28.82 23.22 -13.79
N LEU A 368 -28.84 22.19 -12.95
CA LEU A 368 -30.06 21.62 -12.37
C LEU A 368 -30.81 22.63 -11.49
N ALA A 369 -30.10 23.52 -10.79
CA ALA A 369 -30.71 24.57 -9.98
C ALA A 369 -31.49 25.58 -10.85
N GLN A 370 -30.95 25.94 -12.02
CA GLN A 370 -31.66 26.80 -12.96
C GLN A 370 -32.87 26.09 -13.57
N VAL A 371 -32.71 24.82 -13.97
CA VAL A 371 -33.81 23.99 -14.49
C VAL A 371 -34.95 23.89 -13.47
N ALA A 372 -34.64 23.67 -12.20
CA ALA A 372 -35.63 23.60 -11.13
C ALA A 372 -36.35 24.94 -10.91
N ARG A 373 -35.65 26.09 -10.98
CA ARG A 373 -36.26 27.43 -10.85
C ARG A 373 -37.20 27.76 -12.01
N ASP A 374 -36.82 27.37 -13.22
CA ASP A 374 -37.58 27.62 -14.45
C ASP A 374 -38.72 26.61 -14.66
N ALA A 375 -38.78 25.56 -13.84
CA ALA A 375 -39.85 24.57 -13.87
C ALA A 375 -41.22 25.16 -13.50
N ASP A 376 -42.27 24.43 -13.90
CA ASP A 376 -43.66 24.78 -13.59
C ASP A 376 -43.84 24.94 -12.06
N PRO A 377 -44.57 25.97 -11.60
CA PRO A 377 -44.79 26.21 -10.17
C PRO A 377 -45.29 25.00 -9.38
N SER A 378 -46.03 24.08 -10.01
CA SER A 378 -46.56 22.87 -9.36
C SER A 378 -45.50 21.83 -8.99
N VAL A 379 -44.39 21.75 -9.75
CA VAL A 379 -43.30 20.78 -9.53
C VAL A 379 -42.02 21.43 -9.00
N ARG A 380 -41.91 22.76 -9.09
CA ARG A 380 -40.72 23.54 -8.71
C ARG A 380 -40.18 23.21 -7.31
N ALA A 381 -41.05 23.12 -6.31
CA ALA A 381 -40.62 22.82 -4.94
C ALA A 381 -39.99 21.42 -4.84
N LYS A 382 -40.60 20.41 -5.47
CA LYS A 382 -40.04 19.06 -5.54
C LYS A 382 -38.73 19.03 -6.33
N ALA A 383 -38.65 19.74 -7.45
CA ALA A 383 -37.43 19.84 -8.24
C ALA A 383 -36.27 20.46 -7.43
N LEU A 384 -36.52 21.51 -6.67
CA LEU A 384 -35.50 22.12 -5.79
C LEU A 384 -35.03 21.16 -4.69
N GLN A 385 -35.93 20.36 -4.11
CA GLN A 385 -35.56 19.33 -3.13
C GLN A 385 -34.67 18.25 -3.74
N LEU A 386 -35.01 17.78 -4.96
CA LEU A 386 -34.17 16.80 -5.66
C LEU A 386 -32.80 17.38 -6.04
N VAL A 387 -32.71 18.66 -6.41
CA VAL A 387 -31.43 19.33 -6.64
C VAL A 387 -30.57 19.37 -5.38
N GLU A 388 -31.18 19.65 -4.22
CA GLU A 388 -30.47 19.59 -2.93
C GLU A 388 -29.96 18.18 -2.63
N ALA A 389 -30.76 17.15 -2.93
CA ALA A 389 -30.34 15.75 -2.80
C ALA A 389 -29.18 15.39 -3.74
N VAL A 390 -29.19 15.89 -4.99
CA VAL A 390 -28.06 15.71 -5.92
C VAL A 390 -26.81 16.38 -5.37
N ASN A 391 -26.91 17.59 -4.83
CA ASN A 391 -25.75 18.28 -4.25
C ASN A 391 -25.15 17.53 -3.04
N ASP A 392 -25.98 16.98 -2.14
CA ASP A 392 -25.50 16.12 -1.03
C ASP A 392 -24.82 14.85 -1.56
N LEU A 393 -25.40 14.21 -2.58
CA LEU A 393 -24.78 13.05 -3.22
C LEU A 393 -23.44 13.40 -3.89
N ASP A 394 -23.35 14.53 -4.58
CA ASP A 394 -22.14 15.02 -5.21
C ASP A 394 -21.03 15.25 -4.19
N GLU A 395 -21.36 15.88 -3.06
CA GLU A 395 -20.41 16.10 -1.97
C GLU A 395 -19.90 14.76 -1.40
N ARG A 396 -20.79 13.78 -1.20
CA ARG A 396 -20.43 12.42 -0.77
C ARG A 396 -19.56 11.70 -1.78
N ILE A 397 -19.87 11.81 -3.07
CA ILE A 397 -19.08 11.20 -4.16
C ILE A 397 -17.67 11.78 -4.15
N ILE A 398 -17.54 13.11 -4.17
CA ILE A 398 -16.24 13.80 -4.16
C ILE A 398 -15.40 13.38 -2.94
N LYS A 399 -16.01 13.36 -1.75
CA LYS A 399 -15.31 12.92 -0.53
C LYS A 399 -14.92 11.45 -0.60
N THR A 400 -15.81 10.59 -1.08
CA THR A 400 -15.56 9.13 -1.19
C THR A 400 -14.44 8.84 -2.18
N GLU A 401 -14.47 9.46 -3.37
CA GLU A 401 -13.42 9.34 -4.39
C GLU A 401 -12.08 9.88 -3.90
N GLY A 402 -12.07 11.04 -3.24
CA GLY A 402 -10.86 11.62 -2.67
C GLY A 402 -10.17 10.68 -1.68
N HIS A 403 -10.94 10.04 -0.79
CA HIS A 403 -10.39 9.07 0.16
C HIS A 403 -9.99 7.75 -0.51
N ARG A 404 -10.77 7.25 -1.49
CA ARG A 404 -10.38 6.08 -2.30
C ARG A 404 -9.05 6.32 -3.00
N LYS A 405 -8.83 7.51 -3.55
CA LYS A 405 -7.58 7.91 -4.20
C LYS A 405 -6.42 7.99 -3.21
N GLN A 406 -6.63 8.60 -2.05
CA GLN A 406 -5.59 8.77 -1.01
C GLN A 406 -4.92 7.44 -0.62
N ILE A 407 -5.68 6.35 -0.61
CA ILE A 407 -5.18 5.04 -0.16
C ILE A 407 -4.97 4.04 -1.30
N ASN A 408 -5.15 4.48 -2.54
CA ASN A 408 -5.17 3.62 -3.72
C ASN A 408 -6.17 2.44 -3.60
N TYR A 409 -7.40 2.72 -3.14
CA TYR A 409 -8.40 1.70 -2.81
C TYR A 409 -8.72 0.73 -3.95
N PRO A 410 -8.96 1.19 -5.20
CA PRO A 410 -9.30 0.29 -6.31
C PRO A 410 -8.16 -0.67 -6.66
N TYR A 411 -6.91 -0.21 -6.54
CA TYR A 411 -5.74 -1.03 -6.81
C TYR A 411 -5.65 -2.19 -5.82
N TRP A 412 -5.64 -1.91 -4.51
CA TRP A 412 -5.54 -2.96 -3.49
C TRP A 412 -6.72 -3.92 -3.52
N GLU A 413 -7.91 -3.43 -3.87
CA GLU A 413 -9.10 -4.25 -4.09
C GLU A 413 -8.90 -5.22 -5.27
N THR A 414 -8.31 -4.73 -6.36
CA THR A 414 -8.04 -5.53 -7.56
C THR A 414 -6.89 -6.52 -7.34
N LEU A 415 -5.81 -6.09 -6.69
CA LEU A 415 -4.68 -6.94 -6.35
C LEU A 415 -5.13 -8.14 -5.52
N ALA A 416 -5.88 -7.90 -4.45
CA ALA A 416 -6.39 -8.97 -3.60
C ALA A 416 -7.39 -9.89 -4.32
N GLN A 417 -8.07 -9.41 -5.37
CA GLN A 417 -8.95 -10.23 -6.20
C GLN A 417 -8.19 -11.11 -7.19
N ALA A 418 -7.12 -10.58 -7.80
CA ALA A 418 -6.31 -11.30 -8.76
C ALA A 418 -5.41 -12.34 -8.08
N GLU A 419 -4.73 -11.98 -6.99
CA GLU A 419 -3.76 -12.86 -6.32
C GLU A 419 -4.41 -14.05 -5.58
N GLN A 420 -5.70 -13.98 -5.27
CA GLN A 420 -6.47 -15.14 -4.75
C GLN A 420 -6.93 -16.11 -5.85
N GLU A 421 -6.66 -15.84 -7.12
CA GLU A 421 -6.98 -16.78 -8.21
C GLU A 421 -5.93 -17.88 -8.32
N GLU A 422 -6.38 -19.08 -8.69
CA GLU A 422 -5.47 -20.23 -8.85
C GLU A 422 -4.42 -19.99 -9.93
N ARG A 423 -4.79 -19.33 -11.04
CA ARG A 423 -3.87 -18.98 -12.12
C ARG A 423 -2.77 -18.02 -11.67
N THR A 424 -3.08 -17.08 -10.78
CA THR A 424 -2.09 -16.08 -10.31
C THR A 424 -1.10 -16.72 -9.35
N VAL A 425 -1.58 -17.53 -8.41
CA VAL A 425 -0.71 -18.34 -7.54
C VAL A 425 0.17 -19.27 -8.37
N ASN A 426 -0.37 -19.86 -9.44
CA ASN A 426 0.41 -20.69 -10.36
C ASN A 426 1.47 -19.90 -11.12
N ALA A 427 1.14 -18.73 -11.66
CA ALA A 427 2.10 -17.87 -12.34
C ALA A 427 3.24 -17.43 -11.40
N ARG A 428 2.93 -17.07 -10.15
CA ARG A 428 3.92 -16.79 -9.09
C ARG A 428 4.81 -18.01 -8.81
N ARG A 429 4.21 -19.21 -8.76
CA ARG A 429 4.92 -20.47 -8.57
C ARG A 429 5.90 -20.75 -9.70
N LEU A 430 5.48 -20.60 -10.95
CA LEU A 430 6.33 -20.80 -12.12
C LEU A 430 7.54 -19.85 -12.10
N ILE A 431 7.34 -18.57 -11.76
CA ILE A 431 8.47 -17.62 -11.59
C ILE A 431 9.42 -18.08 -10.48
N TYR A 432 8.88 -18.53 -9.35
CA TYR A 432 9.69 -18.99 -8.24
C TYR A 432 10.53 -20.22 -8.63
N GLU A 433 9.91 -21.22 -9.25
CA GLU A 433 10.57 -22.43 -9.74
C GLU A 433 11.60 -22.12 -10.83
N ALA A 434 11.31 -21.17 -11.74
CA ALA A 434 12.26 -20.71 -12.75
C ALA A 434 13.53 -20.09 -12.11
N LYS A 435 13.34 -19.24 -11.09
CA LYS A 435 14.46 -18.65 -10.33
C LYS A 435 15.27 -19.70 -9.58
N GLU A 436 14.63 -20.73 -9.02
CA GLU A 436 15.34 -21.84 -8.38
C GLU A 436 16.13 -22.68 -9.40
N ALA A 437 15.53 -23.02 -10.54
CA ALA A 437 16.19 -23.77 -11.61
C ALA A 437 17.45 -23.04 -12.12
N LEU A 438 17.35 -21.72 -12.32
CA LEU A 438 18.46 -20.89 -12.79
C LEU A 438 19.58 -20.74 -11.73
N SER A 439 19.21 -20.50 -10.46
CA SER A 439 20.19 -20.13 -9.42
C SER A 439 20.80 -21.32 -8.66
N LYS A 440 20.08 -22.43 -8.51
CA LYS A 440 20.50 -23.58 -7.69
C LYS A 440 20.86 -24.79 -8.53
N GLU A 441 20.07 -25.08 -9.55
CA GLU A 441 20.17 -26.32 -10.34
C GLU A 441 21.02 -26.12 -11.60
N GLY A 442 21.17 -24.88 -12.07
CA GLY A 442 21.85 -24.56 -13.33
C GLY A 442 21.08 -25.05 -14.55
N GLU A 443 19.78 -25.33 -14.40
CA GLU A 443 18.90 -25.88 -15.44
C GLU A 443 18.32 -24.74 -16.28
N LEU A 444 19.14 -24.23 -17.20
CA LEU A 444 18.79 -23.06 -18.02
C LEU A 444 17.53 -23.26 -18.87
N GLU A 445 17.45 -24.38 -19.60
CA GLU A 445 16.34 -24.69 -20.50
C GLU A 445 15.01 -24.79 -19.75
N ARG A 446 15.01 -25.51 -18.62
CA ARG A 446 13.84 -25.60 -17.75
C ARG A 446 13.43 -24.25 -17.17
N ALA A 447 14.39 -23.38 -16.80
CA ALA A 447 14.08 -22.05 -16.29
C ALA A 447 13.40 -21.18 -17.36
N ILE A 448 13.87 -21.26 -18.61
CA ILE A 448 13.29 -20.56 -19.76
C ILE A 448 11.83 -21.02 -19.96
N ASP A 449 11.58 -22.33 -20.03
CA ASP A 449 10.23 -22.89 -20.22
C ASP A 449 9.26 -22.41 -19.12
N LEU A 450 9.70 -22.42 -17.86
CA LEU A 450 8.90 -21.99 -16.72
C LEU A 450 8.60 -20.48 -16.76
N TYR A 451 9.56 -19.66 -17.21
CA TYR A 451 9.34 -18.23 -17.41
C TYR A 451 8.31 -17.97 -18.52
N GLU A 452 8.45 -18.63 -19.67
CA GLU A 452 7.52 -18.48 -20.80
C GLU A 452 6.09 -18.87 -20.41
N GLU A 453 5.92 -20.01 -19.72
CA GLU A 453 4.60 -20.45 -19.22
C GLU A 453 4.01 -19.41 -18.24
N SER A 454 4.85 -18.88 -17.35
CA SER A 454 4.43 -17.84 -16.40
C SER A 454 4.00 -16.55 -17.10
N PHE A 455 4.78 -16.07 -18.07
CA PHE A 455 4.49 -14.82 -18.77
C PHE A 455 3.23 -14.90 -19.60
N GLN A 456 2.90 -16.07 -20.15
CA GLN A 456 1.61 -16.32 -20.79
C GLN A 456 0.45 -16.13 -19.80
N GLN A 457 0.56 -16.68 -18.59
CA GLN A 457 -0.46 -16.52 -17.55
C GLN A 457 -0.56 -15.07 -17.05
N TRP A 458 0.57 -14.39 -16.86
CA TRP A 458 0.58 -12.97 -16.49
C TRP A 458 -0.04 -12.08 -17.56
N SER A 459 0.13 -12.42 -18.84
CA SER A 459 -0.54 -11.73 -19.94
C SER A 459 -2.07 -11.81 -19.79
N GLU A 460 -2.60 -13.00 -19.53
CA GLU A 460 -4.03 -13.21 -19.26
C GLU A 460 -4.52 -12.52 -17.98
N ILE A 461 -3.68 -12.44 -16.95
CA ILE A 461 -4.03 -11.75 -15.70
C ILE A 461 -4.10 -10.23 -15.92
N PHE A 462 -3.14 -9.63 -16.62
CA PHE A 462 -3.19 -8.21 -16.98
C PHE A 462 -4.31 -7.90 -17.97
N ASP A 463 -4.76 -8.91 -18.73
CA ASP A 463 -5.91 -8.78 -19.60
C ASP A 463 -7.20 -8.50 -18.83
N ASP A 464 -7.40 -9.21 -17.72
CA ASP A 464 -8.56 -9.07 -16.83
C ASP A 464 -8.37 -7.97 -15.76
N TYR A 465 -7.11 -7.68 -15.38
CA TYR A 465 -6.76 -6.73 -14.34
C TYR A 465 -5.70 -5.70 -14.78
N PRO A 466 -6.02 -4.80 -15.73
CA PRO A 466 -5.05 -3.84 -16.28
C PRO A 466 -4.41 -2.90 -15.25
N ILE A 467 -5.12 -2.61 -14.16
CA ILE A 467 -4.63 -1.74 -13.07
C ILE A 467 -3.42 -2.32 -12.33
N LEU A 468 -3.08 -3.59 -12.51
CA LEU A 468 -1.94 -4.23 -11.82
C LEU A 468 -0.59 -3.96 -12.47
N VAL A 469 -0.58 -3.29 -13.63
CA VAL A 469 0.64 -2.99 -14.40
C VAL A 469 1.46 -1.84 -13.81
N ILE A 470 0.91 -1.09 -12.86
CA ILE A 470 1.44 0.22 -12.45
C ILE A 470 2.06 0.24 -11.05
N ASP A 471 2.40 -0.90 -10.45
CA ASP A 471 2.85 -0.98 -9.05
C ASP A 471 3.98 -2.00 -8.79
N THR A 472 4.41 -2.17 -7.53
CA THR A 472 5.53 -3.05 -7.11
C THR A 472 5.44 -4.48 -7.64
N SER A 473 4.24 -5.06 -7.80
CA SER A 473 4.08 -6.39 -8.42
C SER A 473 4.55 -6.41 -9.87
N ALA A 474 4.35 -5.32 -10.61
CA ALA A 474 4.88 -5.13 -11.95
C ALA A 474 6.41 -4.99 -11.94
N GLU A 475 7.00 -4.30 -10.96
CA GLU A 475 8.46 -4.23 -10.82
C GLU A 475 9.08 -5.63 -10.59
N ASP A 476 8.52 -6.44 -9.67
CA ASP A 476 8.97 -7.81 -9.42
C ASP A 476 8.86 -8.69 -10.69
N LEU A 477 7.80 -8.49 -11.49
CA LEU A 477 7.61 -9.19 -12.76
C LEU A 477 8.62 -8.71 -13.80
N PHE A 478 8.87 -7.41 -13.90
CA PHE A 478 9.84 -6.82 -14.81
C PHE A 478 11.27 -7.30 -14.50
N ASP A 479 11.65 -7.41 -13.22
CA ASP A 479 12.92 -8.03 -12.83
C ASP A 479 12.99 -9.50 -13.26
N SER A 480 11.87 -10.22 -13.20
CA SER A 480 11.79 -11.60 -13.68
C SER A 480 11.94 -11.68 -15.22
N VAL A 481 11.41 -10.70 -15.96
CA VAL A 481 11.67 -10.57 -17.40
C VAL A 481 13.15 -10.28 -17.67
N ARG A 482 13.80 -9.42 -16.87
CA ARG A 482 15.25 -9.15 -17.01
C ARG A 482 16.08 -10.41 -16.76
N ASP A 483 15.71 -11.23 -15.79
CA ASP A 483 16.39 -12.49 -15.53
C ASP A 483 16.18 -13.51 -16.65
N TYR A 484 14.98 -13.56 -17.21
CA TYR A 484 14.69 -14.33 -18.43
C TYR A 484 15.53 -13.85 -19.64
N MET A 485 15.62 -12.55 -19.88
CA MET A 485 16.42 -11.97 -20.98
C MET A 485 17.91 -12.33 -20.87
N LYS A 486 18.45 -12.33 -19.64
CA LYS A 486 19.81 -12.83 -19.38
C LYS A 486 19.93 -14.34 -19.65
N ALA A 487 18.89 -15.12 -19.33
CA ALA A 487 18.89 -16.56 -19.53
C ALA A 487 18.90 -16.94 -21.03
N ILE A 488 18.21 -16.18 -21.88
CA ILE A 488 18.19 -16.40 -23.34
C ILE A 488 19.34 -15.70 -24.09
N ASP A 489 20.22 -14.97 -23.38
CA ASP A 489 21.32 -14.19 -23.95
C ASP A 489 20.87 -13.23 -25.08
N SER A 490 19.74 -12.53 -24.85
CA SER A 490 19.18 -11.56 -25.80
C SER A 490 19.12 -10.16 -25.21
N ASP A 491 19.52 -9.16 -26.01
CA ASP A 491 19.36 -7.74 -25.69
C ASP A 491 18.02 -7.16 -26.17
N GLU A 492 17.30 -7.90 -27.03
CA GLU A 492 16.02 -7.48 -27.64
C GLU A 492 14.88 -8.41 -27.23
N ILE A 493 13.72 -7.83 -26.93
CA ILE A 493 12.51 -8.58 -26.55
C ILE A 493 11.93 -9.23 -27.82
N PRO A 494 11.64 -10.54 -27.82
CA PRO A 494 11.03 -11.22 -28.96
C PRO A 494 9.75 -10.54 -29.45
N GLU A 495 9.48 -10.58 -30.76
CA GLU A 495 8.32 -9.91 -31.33
C GLU A 495 6.98 -10.48 -30.83
N ASP A 496 6.96 -11.77 -30.52
CA ASP A 496 5.85 -12.57 -30.04
C ASP A 496 5.78 -12.70 -28.50
N PHE A 497 6.63 -11.95 -27.78
CA PHE A 497 6.69 -12.02 -26.32
C PHE A 497 5.34 -11.63 -25.67
N PRO A 498 4.73 -12.49 -24.81
CA PRO A 498 3.38 -12.27 -24.27
C PRO A 498 3.19 -10.97 -23.47
N LEU A 499 4.28 -10.45 -22.89
CA LEU A 499 4.29 -9.24 -22.08
C LEU A 499 4.99 -8.06 -22.79
N LYS A 500 5.14 -8.10 -24.13
CA LYS A 500 5.87 -7.05 -24.87
C LYS A 500 5.37 -5.64 -24.58
N THR A 501 4.05 -5.42 -24.66
CA THR A 501 3.41 -4.13 -24.36
C THR A 501 3.75 -3.64 -22.95
N PHE A 502 3.76 -4.56 -21.98
CA PHE A 502 4.10 -4.27 -20.60
C PHE A 502 5.55 -3.81 -20.46
N VAL A 503 6.50 -4.54 -21.06
CA VAL A 503 7.93 -4.23 -20.98
C VAL A 503 8.27 -2.92 -21.70
N GLU A 504 7.68 -2.68 -22.89
CA GLU A 504 7.84 -1.43 -23.64
C GLU A 504 7.39 -0.22 -22.80
N MET A 505 6.25 -0.33 -22.12
CA MET A 505 5.75 0.75 -21.28
C MET A 505 6.61 0.99 -20.02
N MET A 506 7.10 -0.07 -19.37
CA MET A 506 8.00 0.06 -18.22
C MET A 506 9.38 0.64 -18.61
N GLY A 507 9.87 0.36 -19.82
CA GLY A 507 11.17 0.83 -20.31
C GLY A 507 11.19 2.28 -20.78
N GLU A 508 10.10 2.78 -21.37
CA GLU A 508 10.01 4.15 -21.92
C GLU A 508 9.53 5.18 -20.88
N TYR A 509 8.69 4.73 -19.93
CA TYR A 509 8.15 5.55 -18.85
C TYR A 509 8.31 4.77 -17.56
N GLY A 510 9.31 5.12 -16.73
CA GLY A 510 9.53 4.45 -15.44
C GLY A 510 8.34 4.44 -14.46
N ASN A 511 7.19 5.00 -14.85
CA ASN A 511 5.87 4.76 -14.27
C ASN A 511 4.83 4.73 -15.41
N VAL A 512 4.07 3.64 -15.53
CA VAL A 512 3.03 3.44 -16.55
C VAL A 512 1.71 4.05 -16.08
N ASP A 513 1.03 4.83 -16.93
CA ASP A 513 -0.34 5.29 -16.65
C ASP A 513 -1.34 4.17 -17.06
N ALA A 514 -2.24 3.76 -16.16
CA ALA A 514 -3.17 2.66 -16.41
C ALA A 514 -4.13 2.90 -17.60
N ALA A 515 -4.54 4.14 -17.83
CA ALA A 515 -5.37 4.49 -18.99
C ALA A 515 -4.55 4.47 -20.29
N VAL A 516 -3.26 4.82 -20.20
CA VAL A 516 -2.32 4.67 -21.33
C VAL A 516 -2.03 3.19 -21.60
N TYR A 517 -1.94 2.33 -20.59
CA TYR A 517 -1.82 0.88 -20.75
C TYR A 517 -3.03 0.29 -21.48
N GLU A 518 -4.25 0.59 -21.03
CA GLU A 518 -5.47 0.10 -21.70
C GLU A 518 -5.58 0.59 -23.15
N GLN A 519 -5.22 1.86 -23.42
CA GLN A 519 -5.25 2.44 -24.77
C GLN A 519 -4.15 1.86 -25.68
N ALA A 520 -2.93 1.73 -25.18
CA ALA A 520 -1.80 1.14 -25.91
C ALA A 520 -2.10 -0.33 -26.23
N ARG A 521 -2.62 -1.09 -25.26
CA ARG A 521 -2.95 -2.52 -25.38
C ARG A 521 -4.09 -2.79 -26.36
N THR A 522 -5.19 -2.03 -26.28
CA THR A 522 -6.29 -2.16 -27.27
C THR A 522 -5.79 -1.89 -28.69
N SER A 523 -4.93 -0.88 -28.88
CA SER A 523 -4.32 -0.59 -30.18
C SER A 523 -3.33 -1.65 -30.64
N GLN A 524 -2.56 -2.29 -29.74
CA GLN A 524 -1.63 -3.37 -30.09
C GLN A 524 -2.37 -4.67 -30.43
N ARG A 525 -3.44 -5.01 -29.70
CA ARG A 525 -4.28 -6.18 -30.01
C ARG A 525 -4.91 -6.07 -31.39
N GLU A 526 -5.42 -4.89 -31.75
CA GLU A 526 -5.94 -4.61 -33.10
C GLU A 526 -4.85 -4.75 -34.17
N LYS A 527 -3.62 -4.30 -33.90
CA LYS A 527 -2.47 -4.46 -34.82
C LYS A 527 -2.04 -5.92 -34.98
N LEU A 528 -1.99 -6.69 -33.89
CA LEU A 528 -1.64 -8.11 -33.91
C LEU A 528 -2.70 -8.96 -34.60
N GLU A 529 -3.98 -8.69 -34.37
CA GLU A 529 -5.08 -9.34 -35.10
C GLU A 529 -5.03 -9.00 -36.59
N ALA A 530 -4.76 -7.75 -36.96
CA ALA A 530 -4.58 -7.35 -38.36
C ALA A 530 -3.37 -8.04 -39.01
N ARG A 531 -2.24 -8.16 -38.29
CA ARG A 531 -1.05 -8.86 -38.78
C ARG A 531 -1.28 -10.36 -38.95
N LYS A 532 -2.01 -10.99 -38.03
CA LYS A 532 -2.40 -12.41 -38.12
C LYS A 532 -3.34 -12.67 -39.29
N GLN A 533 -4.27 -11.75 -39.57
CA GLN A 533 -5.14 -11.81 -40.75
C GLN A 533 -4.37 -11.63 -42.06
N GLU A 534 -3.39 -10.72 -42.08
CA GLU A 534 -2.50 -10.52 -43.22
C GLU A 534 -1.66 -11.78 -43.53
N LEU A 535 -1.08 -12.41 -42.50
CA LEU A 535 -0.32 -13.65 -42.64
C LEU A 535 -1.20 -14.81 -43.13
N ALA A 536 -2.42 -14.95 -42.61
CA ALA A 536 -3.37 -15.96 -43.07
C ALA A 536 -3.90 -15.70 -44.49
N GLU A 537 -3.90 -14.45 -44.95
CA GLU A 537 -4.19 -14.10 -46.35
C GLU A 537 -3.01 -14.44 -47.26
N GLN A 538 -1.77 -14.17 -46.82
CA GLN A 538 -0.55 -14.54 -47.54
C GLN A 538 -0.41 -16.06 -47.68
N GLU A 539 -0.74 -16.83 -46.64
CA GLU A 539 -0.76 -18.30 -46.70
C GLU A 539 -1.82 -18.80 -47.67
N ARG A 540 -3.04 -18.25 -47.66
CA ARG A 540 -4.09 -18.61 -48.63
C ARG A 540 -3.70 -18.27 -50.07
N GLN A 541 -3.08 -17.12 -50.30
CA GLN A 541 -2.56 -16.75 -51.62
C GLN A 541 -1.47 -17.71 -52.09
N ARG A 542 -0.57 -18.12 -51.19
CA ARG A 542 0.48 -19.11 -51.49
C ARG A 542 -0.12 -20.50 -51.77
N GLU A 543 -1.16 -20.91 -51.05
CA GLU A 543 -1.89 -22.15 -51.31
C GLU A 543 -2.64 -22.11 -52.65
N GLU A 544 -3.27 -20.98 -53.00
CA GLU A 544 -3.93 -20.77 -54.29
C GLU A 544 -2.94 -20.74 -55.46
N GLU A 545 -1.77 -20.12 -55.29
CA GLU A 545 -0.67 -20.16 -56.26
C GLU A 545 -0.18 -21.59 -56.46
N LEU A 546 0.07 -22.36 -55.39
CA LEU A 546 0.46 -23.77 -55.48
C LEU A 546 -0.62 -24.65 -56.13
N LEU A 547 -1.90 -24.35 -55.91
CA LEU A 547 -3.03 -25.03 -56.55
C LEU A 547 -3.15 -24.67 -58.04
N ASN A 548 -2.92 -23.41 -58.40
CA ASN A 548 -2.89 -22.98 -59.80
C ASN A 548 -1.66 -23.57 -60.52
N GLU A 549 -0.47 -23.57 -59.92
CA GLU A 549 0.72 -24.22 -60.48
C GLU A 549 0.51 -25.72 -60.68
N LYS A 550 -0.16 -26.41 -59.74
CA LYS A 550 -0.54 -27.82 -59.91
C LYS A 550 -1.57 -28.02 -61.03
N ARG A 551 -2.55 -27.12 -61.16
CA ARG A 551 -3.56 -27.18 -62.21
C ARG A 551 -2.95 -26.89 -63.59
N ASP A 552 -2.03 -25.94 -63.67
CA ASP A 552 -1.31 -25.58 -64.88
C ASP A 552 -0.32 -26.70 -65.28
N ALA A 553 0.27 -27.40 -64.31
CA ALA A 553 1.05 -28.62 -64.55
C ALA A 553 0.18 -29.79 -65.03
N GLU A 554 -1.02 -29.99 -64.47
CA GLU A 554 -2.00 -30.99 -64.94
C GLU A 554 -2.64 -30.65 -66.30
N GLU A 555 -2.67 -29.37 -66.71
CA GLU A 555 -3.04 -28.94 -68.07
C GLU A 555 -1.87 -29.11 -69.05
N ALA A 556 -0.63 -28.83 -68.64
CA ALA A 556 0.56 -29.08 -69.46
C ALA A 556 0.79 -30.58 -69.73
N ASP A 557 0.49 -31.45 -68.77
CA ASP A 557 0.57 -32.92 -68.90
C ASP A 557 -0.58 -33.50 -69.78
N LYS A 558 -1.57 -32.69 -70.15
CA LYS A 558 -2.62 -33.03 -71.13
C LYS A 558 -2.31 -32.54 -72.55
N ASP A 559 -1.24 -31.75 -72.72
CA ASP A 559 -0.87 -31.08 -73.98
C ASP A 559 0.48 -31.52 -74.56
N GLU A 560 1.09 -32.61 -74.08
CA GLU A 560 2.19 -33.26 -74.82
C GLU A 560 1.67 -34.35 -75.79
N PRO A 561 1.87 -34.21 -77.12
CA PRO A 561 1.62 -35.29 -78.07
C PRO A 561 2.80 -36.26 -78.15
N GLU A 562 2.47 -37.55 -78.11
CA GLU A 562 3.33 -38.72 -78.34
C GLU A 562 4.08 -38.67 -79.69
N ALA A 563 5.37 -39.07 -79.71
CA ALA A 563 5.96 -39.90 -80.79
C ALA A 563 7.40 -40.41 -80.48
N ASP A 564 7.46 -41.72 -80.26
CA ASP A 564 8.40 -42.74 -80.78
C ASP A 564 9.87 -42.89 -80.32
N GLU A 565 10.02 -43.90 -79.47
CA GLU A 565 10.89 -45.10 -79.52
C GLU A 565 11.97 -45.27 -80.63
N GLU A 566 13.22 -45.52 -80.19
CA GLU A 566 14.19 -46.59 -80.59
C GLU A 566 15.54 -46.25 -79.91
N ALA A 567 16.32 -47.11 -79.24
CA ALA A 567 16.46 -48.56 -79.25
C ALA A 567 16.99 -49.07 -77.89
N MET A 568 16.55 -50.27 -77.55
CA MET A 568 16.82 -51.06 -76.35
C MET A 568 17.97 -52.05 -76.62
N GLU A 569 18.91 -52.26 -75.68
CA GLU A 569 19.11 -53.56 -75.01
C GLU A 569 20.44 -53.70 -74.24
N THR A 570 20.33 -54.49 -73.16
CA THR A 570 21.29 -54.96 -72.15
C THR A 570 21.56 -53.96 -71.02
N GLU A 571 21.28 -54.25 -69.76
CA GLU A 571 20.95 -55.50 -69.04
C GLU A 571 20.30 -55.05 -67.71
N ASN A 572 19.16 -55.62 -67.31
CA ASN A 572 18.69 -55.48 -65.93
C ASN A 572 17.85 -56.70 -65.53
N THR A 573 18.37 -57.44 -64.57
CA THR A 573 17.69 -58.51 -63.83
C THR A 573 16.80 -57.93 -62.74
N GLU A 574 15.51 -58.30 -62.81
CA GLU A 574 14.59 -58.69 -61.73
C GLU A 574 14.64 -57.85 -60.42
N ALA A 575 13.69 -56.96 -60.15
CA ALA A 575 12.28 -57.16 -59.79
C ALA A 575 12.04 -57.51 -58.30
N GLU A 576 11.14 -56.69 -57.73
CA GLU A 576 10.14 -56.99 -56.70
C GLU A 576 10.45 -56.80 -55.19
N GLU A 577 9.74 -55.79 -54.67
CA GLU A 577 8.82 -55.84 -53.53
C GLU A 577 9.31 -55.97 -52.07
N SER A 578 8.86 -54.96 -51.32
CA SER A 578 8.18 -55.05 -50.02
C SER A 578 8.99 -55.25 -48.73
N GLN A 579 8.78 -54.25 -47.86
CA GLN A 579 8.50 -54.31 -46.41
C GLN A 579 9.35 -55.23 -45.50
N GLU A 580 10.09 -54.56 -44.62
CA GLU A 580 10.01 -54.63 -43.15
C GLU A 580 9.93 -56.02 -42.47
N VAL A 581 10.88 -56.34 -41.59
CA VAL A 581 10.68 -56.81 -40.20
C VAL A 581 12.02 -56.80 -39.40
N THR A 582 11.85 -56.50 -38.12
CA THR A 582 12.68 -56.28 -36.93
C THR A 582 13.80 -57.26 -36.49
N GLU A 583 14.78 -56.69 -35.76
CA GLU A 583 15.51 -57.16 -34.54
C GLU A 583 16.43 -58.42 -34.59
N PRO A 584 17.31 -58.73 -33.59
CA PRO A 584 17.60 -58.11 -32.28
C PRO A 584 19.12 -57.97 -31.90
N ALA A 585 19.35 -57.65 -30.62
CA ALA A 585 20.58 -57.29 -29.89
C ALA A 585 21.72 -58.32 -29.67
N GLY A 586 22.92 -57.74 -29.42
CA GLY A 586 23.99 -58.16 -28.47
C GLY A 586 25.07 -59.15 -28.96
N PRO A 587 26.29 -59.23 -28.36
CA PRO A 587 26.88 -58.53 -27.19
C PRO A 587 28.35 -57.99 -27.33
N GLN A 588 28.87 -57.34 -26.27
CA GLN A 588 30.28 -56.96 -25.91
C GLN A 588 31.31 -58.14 -25.92
N PRO A 589 32.66 -58.02 -25.66
CA PRO A 589 33.43 -57.01 -24.86
C PRO A 589 34.90 -56.67 -25.32
N GLY A 590 35.63 -55.83 -24.56
CA GLY A 590 37.11 -55.86 -24.48
C GLY A 590 37.83 -54.60 -23.93
N ASP A 591 38.31 -54.66 -22.68
CA ASP A 591 39.32 -53.76 -22.03
C ASP A 591 40.76 -54.19 -22.40
N PRO A 592 41.86 -53.38 -22.28
CA PRO A 592 42.40 -52.92 -20.97
C PRO A 592 43.21 -51.57 -20.89
N GLN A 593 43.42 -51.10 -19.64
CA GLN A 593 44.33 -50.06 -19.06
C GLN A 593 45.86 -50.38 -19.28
N PRO A 594 46.95 -49.62 -18.89
CA PRO A 594 47.07 -48.55 -17.85
C PRO A 594 48.19 -47.45 -17.96
N GLY A 595 48.32 -46.59 -16.93
CA GLY A 595 49.54 -45.85 -16.51
C GLY A 595 49.30 -44.39 -16.04
N ASP A 596 49.20 -44.08 -14.74
CA ASP A 596 50.23 -43.76 -13.72
C ASP A 596 50.81 -42.32 -13.77
N SER A 597 50.56 -41.52 -12.71
CA SER A 597 51.55 -40.91 -11.78
C SER A 597 51.12 -39.55 -11.16
N GLU A 598 51.01 -39.52 -9.82
CA GLU A 598 51.02 -38.37 -8.89
C GLU A 598 52.39 -37.60 -8.89
N PRO A 599 52.72 -36.69 -7.94
CA PRO A 599 52.08 -35.45 -7.45
C PRO A 599 53.10 -34.26 -7.42
N GLY A 600 52.68 -33.05 -7.01
CA GLY A 600 53.62 -31.95 -6.72
C GLY A 600 53.01 -30.83 -5.88
N GLU A 601 53.43 -30.78 -4.61
CA GLU A 601 53.20 -29.73 -3.60
C GLU A 601 54.01 -28.44 -3.85
N SER A 602 53.77 -27.47 -2.95
CA SER A 602 54.54 -26.26 -2.57
C SER A 602 54.08 -24.95 -3.21
N ASP A 603 54.04 -23.80 -2.54
CA ASP A 603 54.03 -23.37 -1.12
C ASP A 603 53.90 -21.82 -1.14
N GLU A 604 53.42 -21.25 -0.03
CA GLU A 604 53.75 -19.92 0.53
C GLU A 604 53.40 -18.64 -0.28
N GLU A 605 52.45 -17.84 0.22
CA GLU A 605 52.58 -16.67 1.14
C GLU A 605 52.93 -15.34 0.45
N GLY A 606 52.19 -14.29 0.83
CA GLY A 606 52.44 -12.91 0.43
C GLY A 606 51.31 -11.95 0.81
N GLU A 607 51.44 -11.36 1.99
CA GLU A 607 50.65 -10.22 2.51
C GLU A 607 50.74 -8.98 1.60
N GLU A 608 49.67 -8.16 1.56
CA GLU A 608 49.63 -6.75 2.03
C GLU A 608 48.51 -5.92 1.35
N ASP A 609 47.72 -5.30 2.23
CA ASP A 609 47.08 -3.98 2.22
C ASP A 609 46.20 -3.44 1.07
N ALA A 610 44.93 -3.25 1.45
CA ALA A 610 44.19 -1.99 1.50
C ALA A 610 44.35 -0.96 0.36
N SER A 611 43.24 -0.65 -0.32
CA SER A 611 42.54 0.64 -0.14
C SER A 611 41.30 0.78 -1.03
N ALA A 612 40.22 1.23 -0.38
CA ALA A 612 39.17 2.16 -0.83
C ALA A 612 38.78 2.23 -2.32
N ALA A 613 37.51 1.91 -2.59
CA ALA A 613 36.67 2.72 -3.47
C ALA A 613 35.19 2.53 -3.09
N SER A 614 34.69 3.48 -2.32
CA SER A 614 33.28 3.82 -2.14
C SER A 614 32.66 4.19 -3.49
N ALA A 615 31.54 3.56 -3.85
CA ALA A 615 30.63 4.04 -4.87
C ALA A 615 29.21 4.03 -4.31
N GLU A 616 28.67 5.23 -4.15
CA GLU A 616 27.29 5.54 -3.81
C GLU A 616 26.34 4.91 -4.84
N MET A 617 25.28 4.26 -4.36
CA MET A 617 24.11 3.99 -5.17
C MET A 617 22.88 4.29 -4.31
N GLN A 618 22.36 5.51 -4.46
CA GLN A 618 21.04 5.91 -3.98
C GLN A 618 20.00 5.16 -4.82
N ALA A 619 19.20 4.34 -4.18
CA ALA A 619 17.95 3.82 -4.72
C ALA A 619 16.80 4.54 -4.02
N ASP A 620 15.96 5.18 -4.82
CA ASP A 620 14.74 5.86 -4.42
C ASP A 620 13.78 4.89 -3.72
N ALA A 621 13.35 5.26 -2.51
CA ALA A 621 12.26 4.62 -1.80
C ALA A 621 11.24 5.69 -1.44
N ASP A 622 10.34 5.99 -2.38
CA ASP A 622 9.13 6.76 -2.12
C ASP A 622 8.14 5.86 -1.36
N VAL A 623 8.24 5.88 -0.03
CA VAL A 623 7.16 5.45 0.86
C VAL A 623 6.91 6.56 1.86
N ASP A 624 5.74 7.17 1.73
CA ASP A 624 5.20 8.28 2.49
C ASP A 624 5.24 8.01 4.01
N ALA A 625 6.36 8.37 4.64
CA ALA A 625 6.55 8.35 6.08
C ALA A 625 6.22 9.74 6.65
N PRO A 626 5.47 9.85 7.76
CA PRO A 626 5.22 11.15 8.37
C PRO A 626 6.51 11.71 8.97
N SER A 627 7.11 12.69 8.28
CA SER A 627 8.24 13.47 8.75
C SER A 627 7.98 14.10 10.13
N PRO A 628 8.93 14.05 11.08
CA PRO A 628 8.80 14.76 12.35
C PRO A 628 8.93 16.28 12.12
N ALA A 629 7.85 16.99 12.43
CA ALA A 629 7.70 18.44 12.29
C ALA A 629 8.93 19.26 12.71
N GLU A 630 9.38 20.12 11.79
CA GLU A 630 10.24 21.27 12.07
C GLU A 630 9.58 22.22 13.10
N ALA A 631 10.44 22.87 13.88
CA ALA A 631 10.07 23.81 14.92
C ALA A 631 9.29 25.02 14.37
N PRO A 632 8.35 25.62 15.13
CA PRO A 632 7.52 26.70 14.63
C PRO A 632 8.34 27.98 14.41
N GLU A 633 8.27 28.51 13.18
CA GLU A 633 8.68 29.86 12.84
C GLU A 633 7.92 30.90 13.68
N LYS A 634 8.61 31.99 14.01
CA LYS A 634 8.10 33.09 14.84
C LYS A 634 6.90 33.78 14.17
N PRO A 635 5.88 34.23 14.93
CA PRO A 635 4.75 34.94 14.35
C PRO A 635 5.20 36.31 13.82
N VAL A 636 4.97 36.54 12.54
CA VAL A 636 4.97 37.87 11.92
C VAL A 636 3.78 38.63 12.48
N VAL A 637 4.05 39.77 13.12
CA VAL A 637 3.02 40.70 13.59
C VAL A 637 2.48 41.44 12.38
N GLU A 638 1.26 41.10 11.95
CA GLU A 638 0.50 41.93 11.02
C GLU A 638 0.02 43.20 11.73
N SER A 639 0.52 44.35 11.27
CA SER A 639 0.03 45.67 11.67
C SER A 639 -1.36 45.92 11.06
N PRO A 640 -2.31 46.53 11.80
CA PRO A 640 -3.64 46.83 11.29
C PRO A 640 -3.62 47.98 10.26
N PRO A 641 -4.57 48.02 9.32
CA PRO A 641 -4.60 49.01 8.24
C PRO A 641 -4.92 50.40 8.77
N GLU A 642 -4.07 51.37 8.43
CA GLU A 642 -4.27 52.79 8.69
C GLU A 642 -5.41 53.34 7.81
N SER A 643 -6.40 53.95 8.47
CA SER A 643 -7.44 54.75 7.86
C SER A 643 -6.92 56.13 7.50
N GLU A 644 -7.03 56.50 6.22
CA GLU A 644 -6.86 57.88 5.76
C GLU A 644 -7.89 58.80 6.42
N SER A 645 -7.42 59.77 7.21
CA SER A 645 -8.19 60.97 7.52
C SER A 645 -7.24 62.17 7.69
N ASP A 646 -7.30 63.04 6.70
CA ASP A 646 -7.11 64.50 6.69
C ASP A 646 -6.15 65.18 7.70
N SER A 647 -5.19 65.90 7.12
CA SER A 647 -4.32 66.95 7.71
C SER A 647 -5.15 68.10 8.35
N PRO A 648 -4.62 69.01 9.23
CA PRO A 648 -3.32 69.67 9.06
C PRO A 648 -2.54 70.18 10.30
N LYS A 649 -1.25 70.47 10.04
CA LYS A 649 -0.41 71.60 10.51
C LYS A 649 -0.12 71.84 12.02
N ALA A 650 1.20 71.87 12.28
CA ALA A 650 1.98 72.98 12.87
C ALA A 650 2.53 72.83 14.32
N GLU A 651 3.85 73.12 14.37
CA GLU A 651 4.64 73.83 15.39
C GLU A 651 5.19 73.09 16.63
N ASP A 652 6.53 73.00 16.63
CA ASP A 652 7.51 73.41 17.66
C ASP A 652 7.29 73.03 19.14
N ASP A 653 8.12 72.10 19.66
CA ASP A 653 9.25 72.36 20.59
C ASP A 653 10.00 71.06 20.94
#